data_AF-A0A8X7XLC2-F1
#
_entry.id   AF-A0A8X7XLC2-F1
#
_cell.length_a   1.000
_cell.length_b   1.000
_cell.length_c   1.000
_cell.angle_alpha   90.00
_cell.angle_beta   90.00
_cell.angle_gamma   90.00
#
_symmetry.space_group_name_H-M   'P 1'
#
loop_
_entity.id
_entity.type
_entity.pdbx_description
1 polymer ?
#
loop_
_entity_poly.entity_id
_entity_poly.type
_entity_poly.pdbx_seq_one_letter_code
_entity_poly.pdbx_strand_id
1 'polypeptide(L)'
;MAVARKIKTLLTVNILVFVGIILFSVYCRIQDRSEELVQVGRNSEQRLRNRNGKLGALVDKQSILQRLEHLEDVVYNQLNGLAKPMGLVEGPGGLGQGGVAATLRDDSHESESKYEEYGYNAQLSDRISLDRSIPDYRPKKCLQMTYPSDLPQISVVFIFVNEALSVILRSVHSVVNHTPSHLLKEIILVDDNSDSVELKYNLDQYVKKRYPELVKIVRNSKREGLIRARIQGWRAATAPIVGFFDAHVEFNTGWAEPILTRIKEDASRIILPAIDNIKYNTFEVQQYANAAHGYNWGLWCMYIIPPQDWLDKGDETAPIRTPAMIGCSFVVNREYFGKIGLLDPGMEVYGGENIELGMRVWQCGGSMEVLPCARVAHIERTKKPYNNDIDYYAKRNALRAAEVWMDEYKSHVYMAWNIPINNPGVDFGDVSDRIDLRKKLQCRSFQWYLEKVYPEMRIYNNTITYGEVRNSKASGYCLDQGAEDDDKAILYPCHGMSSQLARYTTEGLLQLGPLGSTTFLPDTKCLIDDGKGRTPSLKNCENVSRSSQRLWDFTQPTPVGTHGHRQAAPRCRSIPCGTRSGLEPGRDAQEDRRRASASSRPQGGDRPGCIGGLEAQPCRGPWPPPGDAQVPENPGAQHFRHTRKCWGEDFGRHPESCREDSRHFRHAGAWPRKECREHLVLIQELYIRGCRPPVIGRSRVEEDGAGVRTGGGQESKAQRL
;
A
#
# COMPACT_ATOMS: atom_id res chain seq x y z
N MET A 1 90.22 97.41 -28.81
CA MET A 1 90.06 96.92 -27.42
C MET A 1 88.73 96.20 -27.10
N ALA A 2 87.70 96.18 -27.97
CA ALA A 2 86.45 95.45 -27.67
C ALA A 2 86.53 93.91 -27.75
N VAL A 3 87.49 93.36 -28.50
CA VAL A 3 87.59 91.91 -28.79
C VAL A 3 88.10 91.11 -27.58
N ALA A 4 89.06 91.63 -26.82
CA ALA A 4 89.68 90.91 -25.69
C ALA A 4 88.73 90.68 -24.50
N ARG A 5 87.75 91.56 -24.25
CA ARG A 5 86.76 91.37 -23.18
C ARG A 5 85.76 90.26 -23.52
N LYS A 6 85.26 90.19 -24.76
CA LYS A 6 84.30 89.16 -25.18
C LYS A 6 84.86 87.73 -25.09
N ILE A 7 86.14 87.53 -25.46
CA ILE A 7 86.79 86.21 -25.38
C ILE A 7 86.88 85.73 -23.92
N LYS A 8 87.24 86.62 -22.98
CA LYS A 8 87.33 86.26 -21.55
C LYS A 8 85.96 85.83 -21.00
N THR A 9 84.89 86.56 -21.31
CA THR A 9 83.53 86.19 -20.87
C THR A 9 83.08 84.86 -21.46
N LEU A 10 83.35 84.60 -22.74
CA LEU A 10 82.98 83.34 -23.41
C LEU A 10 83.70 82.13 -22.78
N LEU A 11 84.98 82.28 -22.44
CA LEU A 11 85.76 81.23 -21.77
C LEU A 11 85.21 80.94 -20.37
N THR A 12 84.85 81.96 -19.59
CA THR A 12 84.29 81.78 -18.25
C THR A 12 82.93 81.10 -18.27
N VAL A 13 82.06 81.44 -19.22
CA VAL A 13 80.76 80.76 -19.40
C VAL A 13 80.94 79.30 -19.80
N ASN A 14 81.84 79.00 -20.75
CA ASN A 14 82.10 77.61 -21.15
C ASN A 14 82.67 76.76 -20.00
N ILE A 15 83.55 77.31 -19.15
CA ILE A 15 84.06 76.60 -17.97
C ILE A 15 82.93 76.32 -16.96
N LEU A 16 82.05 77.29 -16.68
CA LEU A 16 80.92 77.10 -15.77
C LEU A 16 79.92 76.05 -16.27
N VAL A 17 79.65 76.02 -17.58
CA VAL A 17 78.81 74.98 -18.21
C VAL A 17 79.47 73.60 -18.09
N PHE A 18 80.78 73.49 -18.32
CA PHE A 18 81.50 72.22 -18.22
C PHE A 18 81.55 71.67 -16.78
N VAL A 19 81.77 72.55 -15.80
CA VAL A 19 81.70 72.21 -14.37
C VAL A 19 80.27 71.79 -13.98
N GLY A 20 79.24 72.48 -14.49
CA GLY A 20 77.84 72.10 -14.30
C GLY A 20 77.52 70.71 -14.83
N ILE A 21 78.00 70.35 -16.04
CA ILE A 21 77.81 69.03 -16.63
C ILE A 21 78.54 67.94 -15.83
N ILE A 22 79.76 68.18 -15.35
CA ILE A 22 80.48 67.23 -14.49
C ILE A 22 79.77 67.04 -13.15
N LEU A 23 79.33 68.11 -12.49
CA LEU A 23 78.57 68.03 -11.25
C LEU A 23 77.23 67.29 -11.44
N PHE A 24 76.53 67.53 -12.55
CA PHE A 24 75.30 66.80 -12.89
C PHE A 24 75.58 65.30 -13.17
N SER A 25 76.65 64.97 -13.88
CA SER A 25 77.06 63.58 -14.12
C SER A 25 77.45 62.84 -12.83
N VAL A 26 78.11 63.53 -11.89
CA VAL A 26 78.43 63.00 -10.55
C VAL A 26 77.16 62.84 -9.71
N TYR A 27 76.24 63.81 -9.75
CA TYR A 27 74.94 63.74 -9.07
C TYR A 27 74.12 62.53 -9.56
N CYS A 28 73.96 62.35 -10.87
CA CYS A 28 73.26 61.19 -11.43
C CYS A 28 73.92 59.86 -11.04
N ARG A 29 75.26 59.75 -11.04
CA ARG A 29 75.96 58.53 -10.58
C ARG A 29 75.82 58.25 -9.08
N ILE A 30 75.66 59.27 -8.25
CA ILE A 30 75.39 59.10 -6.82
C ILE A 30 73.94 58.67 -6.60
N GLN A 31 73.00 59.17 -7.41
CA GLN A 31 71.58 58.83 -7.32
C GLN A 31 71.33 57.37 -7.73
N ASP A 32 71.91 56.91 -8.84
CA ASP A 32 71.85 55.50 -9.30
C ASP A 32 72.33 54.51 -8.20
N ARG A 33 73.46 54.83 -7.55
CA ARG A 33 74.00 54.02 -6.45
C ARG A 33 73.18 54.06 -5.15
N SER A 34 72.29 55.05 -5.00
CA SER A 34 71.41 55.14 -3.83
C SER A 34 70.16 54.27 -3.97
N GLU A 35 69.66 54.05 -5.19
CA GLU A 35 68.46 53.23 -5.40
C GLU A 35 68.77 51.73 -5.27
N GLU A 36 69.90 51.22 -5.80
CA GLU A 36 70.24 49.79 -5.67
C GLU A 36 70.38 49.32 -4.22
N LEU A 37 71.02 50.09 -3.34
CA LEU A 37 71.19 49.70 -1.93
C LEU A 37 69.88 49.78 -1.13
N VAL A 38 69.02 50.75 -1.44
CA VAL A 38 67.73 50.90 -0.75
C VAL A 38 66.71 49.86 -1.23
N GLN A 39 66.70 49.49 -2.52
CA GLN A 39 65.81 48.45 -3.05
C GLN A 39 66.08 47.08 -2.42
N VAL A 40 67.35 46.73 -2.14
CA VAL A 40 67.71 45.40 -1.59
C VAL A 40 67.36 45.28 -0.09
N GLY A 41 67.59 46.32 0.71
CA GLY A 41 67.17 46.37 2.11
C GLY A 41 65.64 46.36 2.25
N ARG A 42 64.94 47.21 1.48
CA ARG A 42 63.48 47.32 1.54
C ARG A 42 62.79 46.05 1.05
N ASN A 43 63.30 45.40 -0.01
CA ASN A 43 62.74 44.12 -0.48
C ASN A 43 63.00 42.95 0.47
N SER A 44 64.10 42.93 1.23
CA SER A 44 64.37 41.85 2.20
C SER A 44 63.50 42.00 3.45
N GLU A 45 63.40 43.19 4.05
CA GLU A 45 62.47 43.46 5.15
C GLU A 45 61.01 43.29 4.73
N GLN A 46 60.61 43.74 3.53
CA GLN A 46 59.24 43.60 3.06
C GLN A 46 58.90 42.17 2.65
N ARG A 47 59.87 41.34 2.23
CA ARG A 47 59.69 39.88 2.08
C ARG A 47 59.64 39.16 3.43
N LEU A 48 60.37 39.59 4.45
CA LEU A 48 60.29 39.05 5.81
C LEU A 48 58.97 39.47 6.51
N ARG A 49 58.53 40.72 6.38
CA ARG A 49 57.19 41.16 6.83
C ARG A 49 56.06 40.51 6.04
N ASN A 50 56.18 40.31 4.73
CA ASN A 50 55.17 39.56 3.98
C ASN A 50 55.22 38.05 4.25
N ARG A 51 56.37 37.45 4.59
CA ARG A 51 56.44 36.04 5.03
C ARG A 51 55.90 35.87 6.44
N ASN A 52 56.28 36.70 7.41
CA ASN A 52 55.74 36.66 8.77
C ASN A 52 54.28 37.12 8.83
N GLY A 53 53.86 38.03 7.95
CA GLY A 53 52.46 38.42 7.76
C GLY A 53 51.63 37.34 7.07
N LYS A 54 52.17 36.63 6.06
CA LYS A 54 51.51 35.45 5.50
C LYS A 54 51.51 34.26 6.44
N LEU A 55 52.57 34.04 7.22
CA LEU A 55 52.66 32.95 8.19
C LEU A 55 51.75 33.25 9.39
N GLY A 56 51.73 34.50 9.86
CA GLY A 56 50.77 35.00 10.83
C GLY A 56 49.34 34.83 10.32
N ALA A 57 49.01 35.32 9.13
CA ALA A 57 47.68 35.15 8.54
C ALA A 57 47.34 33.69 8.17
N LEU A 58 48.34 32.81 7.92
CA LEU A 58 48.11 31.38 7.76
C LEU A 58 47.84 30.71 9.11
N VAL A 59 48.61 31.00 10.15
CA VAL A 59 48.38 30.50 11.51
C VAL A 59 47.08 31.04 12.09
N ASP A 60 46.73 32.29 11.80
CA ASP A 60 45.46 32.89 12.22
C ASP A 60 44.30 32.34 11.39
N LYS A 61 44.47 32.10 10.09
CA LYS A 61 43.49 31.34 9.30
C LYS A 61 43.38 29.88 9.76
N GLN A 62 44.47 29.24 10.18
CA GLN A 62 44.47 27.88 10.73
C GLN A 62 43.79 27.86 12.11
N SER A 63 43.99 28.90 12.94
CA SER A 63 43.37 29.03 14.26
C SER A 63 41.89 29.38 14.15
N ILE A 64 41.50 30.22 13.18
CA ILE A 64 40.11 30.52 12.83
C ILE A 64 39.45 29.26 12.24
N LEU A 65 40.13 28.52 11.36
CA LEU A 65 39.63 27.24 10.86
C LEU A 65 39.50 26.20 11.97
N GLN A 66 40.48 26.03 12.86
CA GLN A 66 40.36 25.16 14.03
C GLN A 66 39.28 25.61 15.02
N ARG A 67 39.06 26.93 15.16
CA ARG A 67 37.97 27.45 16.00
C ARG A 67 36.61 27.31 15.33
N LEU A 68 36.53 27.39 14.01
CA LEU A 68 35.33 27.10 13.23
C LEU A 68 35.03 25.60 13.24
N GLU A 69 36.03 24.75 13.05
CA GLU A 69 35.96 23.28 13.14
C GLU A 69 35.63 22.82 14.56
N HIS A 70 36.15 23.49 15.60
CA HIS A 70 35.77 23.23 16.99
C HIS A 70 34.40 23.81 17.35
N LEU A 71 33.99 24.96 16.79
CA LEU A 71 32.62 25.46 16.92
C LEU A 71 31.64 24.56 16.17
N GLU A 72 32.01 24.06 15.00
CA GLU A 72 31.27 23.11 14.20
C GLU A 72 31.16 21.78 14.95
N ASP A 73 32.23 21.24 15.53
CA ASP A 73 32.21 20.05 16.40
C ASP A 73 31.43 20.28 17.71
N VAL A 74 31.49 21.46 18.33
CA VAL A 74 30.66 21.78 19.51
C VAL A 74 29.18 21.90 19.14
N VAL A 75 28.85 22.56 18.03
CA VAL A 75 27.49 22.64 17.48
C VAL A 75 26.99 21.27 17.04
N TYR A 76 27.86 20.44 16.44
CA TYR A 76 27.58 19.08 16.01
C TYR A 76 27.34 18.17 17.22
N ASN A 77 28.16 18.25 18.27
CA ASN A 77 27.94 17.47 19.48
C ASN A 77 26.78 17.99 20.35
N GLN A 78 26.38 19.27 20.22
CA GLN A 78 25.19 19.82 20.90
C GLN A 78 23.88 19.63 20.12
N LEU A 79 23.89 19.52 18.77
CA LEU A 79 22.69 19.46 17.93
C LEU A 79 22.58 18.23 17.00
N ASN A 80 23.70 17.64 16.55
CA ASN A 80 23.77 16.51 15.58
C ASN A 80 24.47 15.26 16.16
N GLY A 81 24.57 15.15 17.48
CA GLY A 81 25.11 14.00 18.20
C GLY A 81 24.11 13.37 19.17
N LEU A 82 22.82 13.76 19.09
CA LEU A 82 21.78 13.34 20.01
C LEU A 82 21.34 11.89 19.78
N ALA A 83 21.48 11.38 18.54
CA ALA A 83 21.11 10.02 18.18
C ALA A 83 22.26 9.02 18.37
N LYS A 84 23.51 9.48 18.45
CA LYS A 84 24.70 8.65 18.66
C LYS A 84 24.66 7.81 19.96
N PRO A 85 24.22 8.33 21.13
CA PRO A 85 23.99 7.50 22.33
C PRO A 85 22.91 6.43 22.16
N MET A 86 22.01 6.58 21.19
CA MET A 86 20.96 5.63 20.83
C MET A 86 21.41 4.64 19.73
N GLY A 87 22.69 4.66 19.35
CA GLY A 87 23.27 3.78 18.32
C GLY A 87 23.00 4.20 16.87
N LEU A 88 22.35 5.36 16.68
CA LEU A 88 21.90 5.87 15.38
C LEU A 88 22.92 6.84 14.75
N VAL A 89 22.74 7.11 13.45
CA VAL A 89 23.62 7.96 12.64
C VAL A 89 22.89 9.25 12.22
N GLU A 90 23.52 10.40 12.44
CA GLU A 90 23.05 11.74 12.03
C GLU A 90 24.04 12.36 11.05
N GLY A 91 23.57 13.31 10.23
CA GLY A 91 24.39 14.05 9.26
C GLY A 91 24.46 13.40 7.86
N PRO A 92 24.95 14.14 6.85
CA PRO A 92 24.90 13.70 5.45
C PRO A 92 25.90 12.57 5.14
N GLY A 93 25.49 11.62 4.31
CA GLY A 93 26.35 10.53 3.82
C GLY A 93 26.17 9.20 4.53
N GLY A 94 27.14 8.30 4.34
CA GLY A 94 27.09 6.94 4.88
C GLY A 94 26.28 5.96 4.03
N LEU A 95 25.79 4.89 4.66
CA LEU A 95 25.00 3.85 4.01
C LEU A 95 23.66 4.41 3.52
N GLY A 96 23.24 4.00 2.32
CA GLY A 96 21.94 4.36 1.75
C GLY A 96 21.79 5.83 1.31
N GLN A 97 22.88 6.60 1.29
CA GLN A 97 22.89 8.00 0.81
C GLN A 97 22.48 8.09 -0.67
N GLY A 98 21.63 9.06 -1.00
CA GLY A 98 21.05 9.18 -2.35
C GLY A 98 20.04 8.08 -2.66
N GLY A 99 19.48 7.41 -1.64
CA GLY A 99 18.52 6.32 -1.77
C GLY A 99 19.06 5.03 -2.41
N VAL A 100 20.38 4.85 -2.50
CA VAL A 100 20.96 3.63 -3.07
C VAL A 100 20.77 2.43 -2.15
N ALA A 101 20.79 1.22 -2.72
CA ALA A 101 20.77 -0.02 -1.94
C ALA A 101 21.97 -0.09 -0.97
N ALA A 102 21.70 -0.46 0.28
CA ALA A 102 22.71 -0.68 1.31
C ALA A 102 22.62 -2.11 1.87
N THR A 103 23.73 -2.62 2.39
CA THR A 103 23.84 -3.91 3.07
C THR A 103 24.79 -3.79 4.27
N LEU A 104 24.60 -4.63 5.27
CA LEU A 104 25.57 -4.85 6.35
C LEU A 104 26.55 -5.95 5.90
N ARG A 105 27.76 -5.98 6.50
CA ARG A 105 28.78 -6.99 6.18
C ARG A 105 28.73 -8.25 7.05
N ASP A 106 28.09 -8.15 8.21
CA ASP A 106 27.92 -9.26 9.16
C ASP A 106 26.44 -9.62 9.27
N ASP A 107 26.04 -10.74 8.64
CA ASP A 107 24.72 -11.34 8.80
C ASP A 107 24.66 -12.10 10.14
N SER A 108 24.40 -11.39 11.24
CA SER A 108 24.21 -12.00 12.57
C SER A 108 22.76 -12.46 12.77
N HIS A 109 22.53 -13.42 13.68
CA HIS A 109 21.17 -13.88 14.02
C HIS A 109 20.24 -12.78 14.58
N GLU A 110 20.78 -11.64 15.01
CA GLU A 110 19.97 -10.46 15.40
C GLU A 110 19.31 -9.76 14.19
N SER A 111 19.84 -9.97 12.98
CA SER A 111 19.26 -9.43 11.74
C SER A 111 17.90 -10.07 11.44
N GLU A 112 17.80 -11.39 11.58
CA GLU A 112 16.56 -12.16 11.35
C GLU A 112 15.48 -11.81 12.37
N SER A 113 15.83 -11.60 13.65
CA SER A 113 14.84 -11.34 14.70
C SER A 113 14.21 -9.95 14.58
N LYS A 114 15.00 -8.88 14.36
CA LYS A 114 14.45 -7.55 14.07
C LYS A 114 13.66 -7.54 12.76
N TYR A 115 14.09 -8.29 11.75
CA TYR A 115 13.33 -8.44 10.51
C TYR A 115 11.97 -9.12 10.75
N GLU A 116 11.92 -10.19 11.54
CA GLU A 116 10.67 -10.82 11.98
C GLU A 116 9.84 -9.90 12.91
N GLU A 117 10.39 -8.88 13.55
CA GLU A 117 9.61 -7.91 14.34
C GLU A 117 8.90 -6.88 13.43
N TYR A 118 9.66 -6.10 12.64
CA TYR A 118 9.12 -4.94 11.91
C TYR A 118 8.59 -5.29 10.49
N GLY A 119 9.00 -6.42 9.92
CA GLY A 119 8.72 -6.78 8.52
C GLY A 119 9.65 -6.11 7.49
N TYR A 120 10.70 -5.44 7.97
CA TYR A 120 11.81 -4.83 7.22
C TYR A 120 13.11 -4.88 8.05
N ASN A 121 14.25 -4.61 7.42
CA ASN A 121 15.60 -4.67 8.03
C ASN A 121 15.89 -3.46 8.93
N ALA A 122 15.31 -3.44 10.14
CA ALA A 122 15.52 -2.36 11.11
C ALA A 122 17.00 -2.22 11.53
N GLN A 123 17.78 -3.31 11.58
CA GLN A 123 19.21 -3.26 11.92
C GLN A 123 20.03 -2.47 10.88
N LEU A 124 19.74 -2.64 9.58
CA LEU A 124 20.31 -1.80 8.54
C LEU A 124 19.83 -0.35 8.66
N SER A 125 18.54 -0.14 8.95
CA SER A 125 18.00 1.21 9.20
C SER A 125 18.76 1.94 10.31
N ASP A 126 19.12 1.27 11.40
CA ASP A 126 19.87 1.87 12.52
C ASP A 126 21.28 2.38 12.09
N ARG A 127 21.80 1.89 10.94
CA ARG A 127 23.09 2.30 10.35
C ARG A 127 22.98 3.26 9.16
N ILE A 128 21.76 3.54 8.69
CA ILE A 128 21.49 4.53 7.65
C ILE A 128 21.19 5.87 8.34
N SER A 129 21.77 6.97 7.83
CA SER A 129 21.60 8.29 8.43
C SER A 129 20.12 8.70 8.53
N LEU A 130 19.76 9.39 9.61
CA LEU A 130 18.48 10.09 9.74
C LEU A 130 18.35 11.24 8.72
N ASP A 131 19.48 11.79 8.26
CA ASP A 131 19.56 12.91 7.31
C ASP A 131 19.98 12.48 5.90
N ARG A 132 19.79 11.20 5.53
CA ARG A 132 20.14 10.73 4.18
C ARG A 132 19.32 11.45 3.10
N SER A 133 19.92 11.69 1.94
CA SER A 133 19.16 12.14 0.77
C SER A 133 18.53 10.95 0.02
N ILE A 134 17.44 11.21 -0.70
CA ILE A 134 16.75 10.29 -1.60
C ILE A 134 16.75 10.84 -3.03
N PRO A 135 16.59 10.00 -4.09
CA PRO A 135 16.57 10.48 -5.47
C PRO A 135 15.32 11.32 -5.78
N ASP A 136 15.46 12.35 -6.61
CA ASP A 136 14.34 13.16 -7.10
C ASP A 136 13.72 12.52 -8.35
N TYR A 137 12.63 11.78 -8.15
CA TYR A 137 11.87 11.12 -9.20
C TYR A 137 10.69 11.96 -9.75
N ARG A 138 10.64 13.27 -9.45
CA ARG A 138 9.60 14.15 -10.00
C ARG A 138 9.78 14.33 -11.52
N PRO A 139 8.68 14.39 -12.30
CA PRO A 139 8.75 14.75 -13.72
C PRO A 139 9.53 16.05 -13.95
N LYS A 140 10.37 16.12 -14.99
CA LYS A 140 11.34 17.23 -15.21
C LYS A 140 10.70 18.62 -15.21
N LYS A 141 9.46 18.74 -15.67
CA LYS A 141 8.70 20.00 -15.64
C LYS A 141 8.40 20.47 -14.21
N CYS A 142 8.17 19.58 -13.25
CA CYS A 142 7.91 19.93 -11.84
C CYS A 142 9.03 20.77 -11.22
N LEU A 143 10.29 20.51 -11.59
CA LEU A 143 11.45 21.26 -11.10
C LEU A 143 11.50 22.71 -11.61
N GLN A 144 10.71 23.04 -12.63
CA GLN A 144 10.60 24.38 -13.23
C GLN A 144 9.32 25.10 -12.81
N MET A 145 8.43 24.43 -12.06
CA MET A 145 7.19 25.03 -11.58
C MET A 145 7.46 26.02 -10.45
N THR A 146 6.72 27.13 -10.46
CA THR A 146 6.72 28.13 -9.40
C THR A 146 5.37 28.10 -8.68
N TYR A 147 5.39 28.25 -7.36
CA TYR A 147 4.20 28.22 -6.51
C TYR A 147 3.99 29.60 -5.85
N PRO A 148 2.76 29.94 -5.43
CA PRO A 148 2.51 31.16 -4.67
C PRO A 148 3.37 31.20 -3.39
N SER A 149 3.77 32.39 -2.94
CA SER A 149 4.51 32.57 -1.68
C SER A 149 3.61 32.58 -0.44
N ASP A 150 2.31 32.82 -0.62
CA ASP A 150 1.31 32.96 0.44
C ASP A 150 0.52 31.66 0.67
N LEU A 151 1.22 30.53 0.76
CA LEU A 151 0.63 29.22 0.99
C LEU A 151 0.25 29.01 2.48
N PRO A 152 -0.83 28.27 2.77
CA PRO A 152 -1.24 27.98 4.14
C PRO A 152 -0.25 27.03 4.83
N GLN A 153 -0.10 27.16 6.15
CA GLN A 153 0.75 26.27 6.93
C GLN A 153 0.14 24.86 7.07
N ILE A 154 1.00 23.86 7.30
CA ILE A 154 0.65 22.45 7.47
C ILE A 154 1.09 21.89 8.83
N SER A 155 0.20 21.13 9.48
CA SER A 155 0.53 20.22 10.58
C SER A 155 0.73 18.82 10.00
N VAL A 156 1.90 18.20 10.22
CA VAL A 156 2.18 16.84 9.75
C VAL A 156 1.94 15.85 10.90
N VAL A 157 1.15 14.81 10.65
CA VAL A 157 0.74 13.82 11.65
C VAL A 157 1.30 12.45 11.24
N PHE A 158 2.19 11.91 12.07
CA PHE A 158 2.66 10.52 11.98
C PHE A 158 1.94 9.68 13.02
N ILE A 159 1.37 8.55 12.60
CA ILE A 159 0.77 7.57 13.52
C ILE A 159 1.71 6.36 13.59
N PHE A 160 2.00 5.91 14.81
CA PHE A 160 2.90 4.78 15.03
C PHE A 160 2.46 3.90 16.19
N VAL A 161 2.91 2.65 16.14
CA VAL A 161 2.85 1.70 17.26
C VAL A 161 3.93 0.65 17.06
N ASN A 162 4.84 0.54 18.03
CA ASN A 162 6.02 -0.34 17.95
C ASN A 162 6.77 -0.20 16.61
N GLU A 163 7.03 1.04 16.20
CA GLU A 163 7.84 1.37 15.02
C GLU A 163 9.35 1.39 15.35
N ALA A 164 10.22 1.09 14.40
CA ALA A 164 11.66 1.19 14.65
C ALA A 164 12.07 2.66 14.87
N LEU A 165 12.84 2.92 15.94
CA LEU A 165 13.24 4.27 16.36
C LEU A 165 13.99 5.04 15.26
N SER A 166 14.88 4.37 14.51
CA SER A 166 15.58 4.94 13.36
C SER A 166 14.65 5.38 12.22
N VAL A 167 13.54 4.66 12.03
CA VAL A 167 12.59 4.89 10.93
C VAL A 167 11.64 6.06 11.22
N ILE A 168 11.08 6.13 12.44
CA ILE A 168 10.25 7.27 12.83
C ILE A 168 11.07 8.57 12.89
N LEU A 169 12.31 8.52 13.39
CA LEU A 169 13.18 9.69 13.41
C LEU A 169 13.59 10.11 11.99
N ARG A 170 13.89 9.19 11.06
CA ARG A 170 14.16 9.54 9.66
C ARG A 170 12.94 10.16 8.95
N SER A 171 11.73 9.73 9.32
CA SER A 171 10.48 10.37 8.85
C SER A 171 10.36 11.82 9.35
N VAL A 172 10.71 12.08 10.62
CA VAL A 172 10.75 13.43 11.20
C VAL A 172 11.85 14.29 10.56
N HIS A 173 13.06 13.77 10.39
CA HIS A 173 14.16 14.50 9.77
C HIS A 173 13.85 14.86 8.32
N SER A 174 13.41 13.89 7.52
CA SER A 174 13.11 14.14 6.10
C SER A 174 11.98 15.15 5.90
N VAL A 175 10.94 15.17 6.74
CA VAL A 175 9.90 16.22 6.62
C VAL A 175 10.37 17.59 7.07
N VAL A 176 11.24 17.70 8.10
CA VAL A 176 11.85 18.99 8.49
C VAL A 176 12.82 19.49 7.41
N ASN A 177 13.66 18.62 6.88
CA ASN A 177 14.71 18.96 5.91
C ASN A 177 14.14 19.33 4.52
N HIS A 178 12.98 18.77 4.13
CA HIS A 178 12.38 18.98 2.81
C HIS A 178 11.09 19.82 2.81
N THR A 179 10.72 20.47 3.93
CA THR A 179 9.58 21.39 4.00
C THR A 179 10.04 22.80 4.38
N PRO A 180 9.72 23.86 3.60
CA PRO A 180 10.06 25.23 3.98
C PRO A 180 9.54 25.61 5.37
N SER A 181 10.39 26.20 6.21
CA SER A 181 10.10 26.48 7.63
C SER A 181 8.90 27.40 7.88
N HIS A 182 8.53 28.24 6.92
CA HIS A 182 7.34 29.09 7.01
C HIS A 182 6.03 28.30 6.74
N LEU A 183 6.11 27.15 6.07
CA LEU A 183 4.97 26.27 5.77
C LEU A 183 4.75 25.21 6.86
N LEU A 184 5.84 24.64 7.40
CA LEU A 184 5.73 23.61 8.43
C LEU A 184 5.37 24.23 9.79
N LYS A 185 4.12 24.05 10.25
CA LYS A 185 3.65 24.58 11.55
C LYS A 185 4.15 23.75 12.71
N GLU A 186 3.98 22.43 12.60
CA GLU A 186 4.24 21.46 13.65
C GLU A 186 4.24 20.03 13.08
N ILE A 187 4.88 19.12 13.80
CA ILE A 187 4.85 17.69 13.58
C ILE A 187 4.24 17.03 14.81
N ILE A 188 3.31 16.10 14.62
CA ILE A 188 2.55 15.43 15.67
C ILE A 188 2.77 13.93 15.55
N LEU A 189 3.48 13.36 16.52
CA LEU A 189 3.70 11.92 16.63
C LEU A 189 2.60 11.34 17.52
N VAL A 190 1.65 10.61 16.93
CA VAL A 190 0.59 9.92 17.68
C VAL A 190 1.02 8.49 17.96
N ASP A 191 1.38 8.24 19.21
CA ASP A 191 1.66 6.90 19.72
C ASP A 191 0.33 6.20 20.04
N ASP A 192 0.01 5.17 19.25
CA ASP A 192 -1.14 4.31 19.49
C ASP A 192 -0.79 3.22 20.54
N ASN A 193 -0.35 3.67 21.72
CA ASN A 193 0.03 2.84 22.87
C ASN A 193 1.09 1.77 22.52
N SER A 194 2.27 2.22 22.12
CA SER A 194 3.47 1.37 21.97
C SER A 194 3.91 0.79 23.32
N ASP A 195 4.53 -0.39 23.27
CA ASP A 195 5.14 -1.03 24.45
C ASP A 195 6.64 -0.72 24.55
N SER A 196 7.31 -0.52 23.40
CA SER A 196 8.76 -0.23 23.32
C SER A 196 9.21 0.92 24.23
N VAL A 197 10.29 0.67 24.98
CA VAL A 197 10.92 1.65 25.88
C VAL A 197 11.60 2.78 25.10
N GLU A 198 12.21 2.45 23.96
CA GLU A 198 12.88 3.43 23.08
C GLU A 198 11.89 4.46 22.55
N LEU A 199 10.71 4.00 22.13
CA LEU A 199 9.63 4.85 21.65
C LEU A 199 9.00 5.71 22.75
N LYS A 200 9.31 5.46 24.03
CA LYS A 200 8.87 6.28 25.16
C LYS A 200 9.97 7.27 25.53
N TYR A 201 10.90 6.88 26.38
CA TYR A 201 11.86 7.81 26.98
C TYR A 201 12.85 8.38 25.96
N ASN A 202 13.41 7.55 25.07
CA ASN A 202 14.44 8.02 24.13
C ASN A 202 13.83 8.96 23.08
N LEU A 203 12.67 8.61 22.51
CA LEU A 203 11.94 9.46 21.58
C LEU A 203 11.56 10.81 22.20
N ASP A 204 10.96 10.81 23.41
CA ASP A 204 10.60 12.04 24.14
C ASP A 204 11.81 12.96 24.36
N GLN A 205 12.93 12.41 24.83
CA GLN A 205 14.16 13.17 25.06
C GLN A 205 14.77 13.69 23.76
N TYR A 206 14.76 12.89 22.70
CA TYR A 206 15.33 13.26 21.41
C TYR A 206 14.55 14.42 20.79
N VAL A 207 13.24 14.30 20.60
CA VAL A 207 12.45 15.35 19.93
C VAL A 207 12.40 16.64 20.75
N LYS A 208 12.34 16.55 22.08
CA LYS A 208 12.33 17.72 22.97
C LYS A 208 13.63 18.54 22.88
N LYS A 209 14.77 17.89 22.64
CA LYS A 209 16.07 18.54 22.48
C LYS A 209 16.31 19.02 21.05
N ARG A 210 15.98 18.20 20.04
CA ARG A 210 16.30 18.45 18.64
C ARG A 210 15.32 19.38 17.92
N TYR A 211 14.04 19.32 18.31
CA TYR A 211 12.92 20.01 17.66
C TYR A 211 11.97 20.66 18.69
N PRO A 212 12.47 21.53 19.58
CA PRO A 212 11.65 22.19 20.61
C PRO A 212 10.49 22.93 19.97
N GLU A 213 9.30 22.80 20.56
CA GLU A 213 8.00 23.37 20.13
C GLU A 213 7.46 22.88 18.77
N LEU A 214 8.33 22.51 17.82
CA LEU A 214 7.98 22.02 16.49
C LEU A 214 7.42 20.59 16.51
N VAL A 215 8.06 19.67 17.25
CA VAL A 215 7.60 18.27 17.34
C VAL A 215 6.86 18.05 18.65
N LYS A 216 5.64 17.51 18.56
CA LYS A 216 4.75 17.19 19.68
C LYS A 216 4.44 15.70 19.67
N ILE A 217 4.31 15.10 20.85
CA ILE A 217 3.93 13.70 21.00
C ILE A 217 2.57 13.60 21.69
N VAL A 218 1.66 12.82 21.11
CA VAL A 218 0.34 12.50 21.65
C VAL A 218 0.35 11.01 21.99
N ARG A 219 0.16 10.66 23.27
CA ARG A 219 0.14 9.27 23.73
C ARG A 219 -1.31 8.82 23.97
N ASN A 220 -1.77 7.78 23.28
CA ASN A 220 -3.02 7.10 23.62
C ASN A 220 -2.82 6.27 24.91
N SER A 221 -3.81 6.26 25.81
CA SER A 221 -3.76 5.50 27.07
C SER A 221 -4.12 4.00 26.92
N LYS A 222 -4.49 3.60 25.71
CA LYS A 222 -4.81 2.22 25.29
C LYS A 222 -4.63 2.13 23.78
N ARG A 223 -4.57 0.92 23.23
CA ARG A 223 -4.55 0.71 21.78
C ARG A 223 -5.90 1.11 21.16
N GLU A 224 -5.91 2.15 20.35
CA GLU A 224 -7.10 2.68 19.69
C GLU A 224 -7.22 2.22 18.23
N GLY A 225 -6.10 1.96 17.55
CA GLY A 225 -6.05 1.61 16.13
C GLY A 225 -5.86 2.83 15.22
N LEU A 226 -5.42 2.59 13.98
CA LEU A 226 -4.97 3.60 13.01
C LEU A 226 -5.99 4.73 12.83
N ILE A 227 -7.27 4.37 12.71
CA ILE A 227 -8.39 5.29 12.47
C ILE A 227 -8.56 6.30 13.61
N ARG A 228 -8.66 5.80 14.85
CA ARG A 228 -8.87 6.64 16.03
C ARG A 228 -7.61 7.43 16.38
N ALA A 229 -6.42 6.87 16.18
CA ALA A 229 -5.16 7.59 16.30
C ALA A 229 -5.05 8.78 15.30
N ARG A 230 -5.45 8.61 14.03
CA ARG A 230 -5.58 9.72 13.07
C ARG A 230 -6.51 10.83 13.57
N ILE A 231 -7.64 10.47 14.19
CA ILE A 231 -8.58 11.44 14.79
C ILE A 231 -7.94 12.19 15.96
N GLN A 232 -7.12 11.56 16.80
CA GLN A 232 -6.38 12.26 17.87
C GLN A 232 -5.32 13.21 17.30
N GLY A 233 -4.59 12.81 16.26
CA GLY A 233 -3.66 13.68 15.55
C GLY A 233 -4.34 14.90 14.92
N TRP A 234 -5.52 14.72 14.32
CA TRP A 234 -6.35 15.84 13.85
C TRP A 234 -6.74 16.77 15.00
N ARG A 235 -7.19 16.25 16.14
CA ARG A 235 -7.56 17.09 17.31
C ARG A 235 -6.38 17.93 17.80
N ALA A 236 -5.18 17.35 17.86
CA ALA A 236 -3.97 18.00 18.32
C ALA A 236 -3.39 19.03 17.33
N ALA A 237 -3.65 18.89 16.02
CA ALA A 237 -3.21 19.83 15.00
C ALA A 237 -3.82 21.24 15.19
N THR A 238 -3.12 22.26 14.68
CA THR A 238 -3.49 23.68 14.79
C THR A 238 -3.40 24.43 13.47
N ALA A 239 -2.71 23.89 12.45
CA ALA A 239 -2.60 24.54 11.15
C ALA A 239 -3.89 24.38 10.30
N PRO A 240 -4.10 25.26 9.29
CA PRO A 240 -5.23 25.14 8.37
C PRO A 240 -5.24 23.85 7.55
N ILE A 241 -4.07 23.29 7.25
CA ILE A 241 -3.89 22.04 6.50
C ILE A 241 -3.32 20.96 7.42
N VAL A 242 -3.83 19.73 7.30
CA VAL A 242 -3.30 18.56 8.03
C VAL A 242 -2.89 17.49 7.03
N GLY A 243 -1.64 17.02 7.12
CA GLY A 243 -1.14 15.88 6.36
C GLY A 243 -0.96 14.67 7.27
N PHE A 244 -1.61 13.56 6.95
CA PHE A 244 -1.46 12.29 7.67
C PHE A 244 -0.52 11.38 6.89
N PHE A 245 0.43 10.77 7.59
CA PHE A 245 1.43 9.87 7.02
C PHE A 245 1.68 8.69 7.96
N ASP A 246 2.02 7.53 7.38
CA ASP A 246 2.63 6.44 8.12
C ASP A 246 4.00 6.86 8.67
N ALA A 247 4.41 6.33 9.83
CA ALA A 247 5.67 6.69 10.49
C ALA A 247 6.94 6.09 9.86
N HIS A 248 6.85 5.61 8.62
CA HIS A 248 7.90 4.93 7.87
C HIS A 248 7.97 5.44 6.42
N VAL A 249 8.22 6.74 6.30
CA VAL A 249 8.28 7.47 5.03
C VAL A 249 9.50 8.40 4.94
N GLU A 250 9.93 8.72 3.73
CA GLU A 250 10.96 9.72 3.47
C GLU A 250 10.46 10.72 2.42
N PHE A 251 10.40 12.00 2.80
CA PHE A 251 9.85 13.06 1.95
C PHE A 251 10.85 13.49 0.89
N ASN A 252 10.37 13.75 -0.33
CA ASN A 252 11.21 14.31 -1.38
C ASN A 252 11.23 15.85 -1.33
N THR A 253 12.20 16.48 -2.00
CA THR A 253 12.29 17.94 -2.07
C THR A 253 11.06 18.53 -2.78
N GLY A 254 10.53 19.64 -2.25
CA GLY A 254 9.44 20.40 -2.89
C GLY A 254 8.12 19.63 -3.00
N TRP A 255 7.82 18.79 -2.00
CA TRP A 255 6.60 17.97 -1.95
C TRP A 255 5.37 18.76 -1.48
N ALA A 256 5.56 19.79 -0.65
CA ALA A 256 4.49 20.45 0.08
C ALA A 256 3.80 21.54 -0.75
N GLU A 257 4.58 22.35 -1.46
CA GLU A 257 4.14 23.49 -2.26
C GLU A 257 3.08 23.14 -3.32
N PRO A 258 3.22 22.08 -4.16
CA PRO A 258 2.16 21.65 -5.06
C PRO A 258 0.88 21.21 -4.33
N ILE A 259 1.00 20.50 -3.21
CA ILE A 259 -0.15 20.04 -2.41
C ILE A 259 -0.91 21.24 -1.84
N LEU A 260 -0.20 22.15 -1.18
CA LEU A 260 -0.77 23.33 -0.53
C LEU A 260 -1.41 24.28 -1.55
N THR A 261 -0.83 24.39 -2.75
CA THR A 261 -1.43 25.14 -3.87
C THR A 261 -2.77 24.54 -4.27
N ARG A 262 -2.84 23.22 -4.50
CA ARG A 262 -4.08 22.53 -4.92
C ARG A 262 -5.20 22.57 -3.90
N ILE A 263 -4.89 22.57 -2.60
CA ILE A 263 -5.89 22.72 -1.52
C ILE A 263 -6.28 24.20 -1.31
N LYS A 264 -5.36 25.15 -1.55
CA LYS A 264 -5.68 26.60 -1.50
C LYS A 264 -6.67 27.00 -2.60
N GLU A 265 -6.55 26.43 -3.79
CA GLU A 265 -7.51 26.61 -4.89
C GLU A 265 -8.92 26.11 -4.55
N ASP A 266 -9.04 25.09 -3.70
CA ASP A 266 -10.29 24.43 -3.35
C ASP A 266 -10.10 23.56 -2.09
N ALA A 267 -10.65 24.04 -0.97
CA ALA A 267 -10.52 23.39 0.32
C ALA A 267 -11.25 22.02 0.42
N SER A 268 -12.07 21.65 -0.58
CA SER A 268 -12.80 20.36 -0.60
C SER A 268 -11.98 19.20 -1.20
N ARG A 269 -10.76 19.46 -1.67
CA ARG A 269 -9.85 18.45 -2.21
C ARG A 269 -9.10 17.71 -1.11
N ILE A 270 -9.01 16.40 -1.23
CA ILE A 270 -8.01 15.59 -0.54
C ILE A 270 -6.90 15.25 -1.53
N ILE A 271 -5.67 15.59 -1.17
CA ILE A 271 -4.51 15.45 -2.04
C ILE A 271 -3.60 14.34 -1.54
N LEU A 272 -3.11 13.53 -2.47
CA LEU A 272 -2.17 12.45 -2.25
C LEU A 272 -0.84 12.77 -2.94
N PRO A 273 0.31 12.60 -2.27
CA PRO A 273 1.57 12.51 -2.98
C PRO A 273 1.59 11.22 -3.83
N ALA A 274 2.34 11.23 -4.92
CA ALA A 274 2.77 9.99 -5.55
C ALA A 274 3.75 9.26 -4.61
N ILE A 275 3.58 7.95 -4.47
CA ILE A 275 4.34 7.13 -3.52
C ILE A 275 5.46 6.40 -4.25
N ASP A 276 6.69 6.50 -3.75
CA ASP A 276 7.84 5.68 -4.16
C ASP A 276 8.09 4.55 -3.15
N ASN A 277 8.77 3.47 -3.55
CA ASN A 277 9.02 2.32 -2.69
C ASN A 277 10.41 2.39 -2.04
N ILE A 278 10.49 2.29 -0.71
CA ILE A 278 11.73 2.01 0.02
C ILE A 278 11.80 0.51 0.30
N LYS A 279 12.77 -0.17 -0.32
CA LYS A 279 12.91 -1.63 -0.24
C LYS A 279 13.17 -2.10 1.19
N TYR A 280 12.33 -3.02 1.66
CA TYR A 280 12.31 -3.53 3.02
C TYR A 280 13.64 -4.12 3.51
N ASN A 281 14.50 -4.62 2.63
CA ASN A 281 15.75 -5.30 2.98
C ASN A 281 17.00 -4.43 2.81
N THR A 282 17.06 -3.60 1.76
CA THR A 282 18.24 -2.80 1.36
C THR A 282 18.07 -1.30 1.58
N PHE A 283 16.86 -0.83 1.89
CA PHE A 283 16.50 0.58 1.97
C PHE A 283 16.76 1.40 0.69
N GLU A 284 16.90 0.71 -0.46
CA GLU A 284 16.90 1.33 -1.79
C GLU A 284 15.57 2.03 -2.06
N VAL A 285 15.61 3.25 -2.60
CA VAL A 285 14.42 3.97 -3.06
C VAL A 285 14.23 3.69 -4.54
N GLN A 286 13.09 3.08 -4.90
CA GLN A 286 12.72 2.73 -6.27
C GLN A 286 11.53 3.58 -6.72
N GLN A 287 11.63 4.13 -7.93
CA GLN A 287 10.54 4.90 -8.53
C GLN A 287 9.34 4.00 -8.81
N TYR A 288 8.17 4.41 -8.33
CA TYR A 288 6.89 3.86 -8.75
C TYR A 288 6.23 4.74 -9.82
N ALA A 289 5.57 4.10 -10.78
CA ALA A 289 4.84 4.78 -11.83
C ALA A 289 3.69 5.62 -11.25
N ASN A 290 3.40 6.77 -11.86
CA ASN A 290 2.24 7.56 -11.47
C ASN A 290 0.95 6.81 -11.84
N ALA A 291 0.08 6.62 -10.86
CA ALA A 291 -1.14 5.84 -10.97
C ALA A 291 -2.28 6.52 -10.22
N ALA A 292 -3.52 6.18 -10.58
CA ALA A 292 -4.68 6.43 -9.71
C ALA A 292 -4.82 5.27 -8.71
N HIS A 293 -5.67 5.44 -7.70
CA HIS A 293 -5.95 4.42 -6.68
C HIS A 293 -7.41 3.98 -6.75
N GLY A 294 -7.62 2.69 -7.00
CA GLY A 294 -8.92 2.04 -7.02
C GLY A 294 -9.04 0.98 -5.93
N TYR A 295 -10.08 0.16 -6.04
CA TYR A 295 -10.29 -1.00 -5.17
C TYR A 295 -11.14 -2.07 -5.86
N ASN A 296 -11.09 -3.30 -5.33
CA ASN A 296 -11.99 -4.40 -5.71
C ASN A 296 -13.20 -4.48 -4.76
N TRP A 297 -14.17 -5.36 -5.03
CA TRP A 297 -15.37 -5.49 -4.18
C TRP A 297 -15.13 -6.04 -2.76
N GLY A 298 -13.95 -6.58 -2.46
CA GLY A 298 -13.53 -6.84 -1.07
C GLY A 298 -13.17 -5.56 -0.30
N LEU A 299 -13.18 -4.40 -0.98
CA LEU A 299 -12.66 -3.10 -0.54
C LEU A 299 -11.15 -3.11 -0.27
N TRP A 300 -10.42 -3.99 -0.97
CA TRP A 300 -8.96 -3.96 -1.01
C TRP A 300 -8.49 -2.90 -2.00
N CYS A 301 -7.62 -2.00 -1.53
CA CYS A 301 -7.03 -0.94 -2.34
C CYS A 301 -6.04 -1.52 -3.37
N MET A 302 -5.99 -0.93 -4.56
CA MET A 302 -5.04 -1.28 -5.62
C MET A 302 -4.66 -0.05 -6.44
N TYR A 303 -3.50 -0.10 -7.10
CA TYR A 303 -3.18 0.88 -8.15
C TYR A 303 -4.03 0.60 -9.39
N ILE A 304 -4.48 1.65 -10.05
CA ILE A 304 -5.18 1.58 -11.34
C ILE A 304 -4.55 2.56 -12.34
N ILE A 305 -4.76 2.27 -13.62
CA ILE A 305 -4.33 3.15 -14.71
C ILE A 305 -4.96 4.55 -14.51
N PRO A 306 -4.22 5.66 -14.70
CA PRO A 306 -4.79 7.00 -14.67
C PRO A 306 -5.99 7.14 -15.64
N PRO A 307 -6.97 8.02 -15.34
CA PRO A 307 -8.11 8.26 -16.22
C PRO A 307 -7.70 8.58 -17.66
N GLN A 308 -8.49 8.14 -18.64
CA GLN A 308 -8.16 8.31 -20.06
C GLN A 308 -7.92 9.78 -20.44
N ASP A 309 -8.67 10.73 -19.85
CA ASP A 309 -8.51 12.16 -20.11
C ASP A 309 -7.21 12.75 -19.53
N TRP A 310 -6.52 12.04 -18.62
CA TRP A 310 -5.17 12.37 -18.17
C TRP A 310 -4.13 11.81 -19.14
N LEU A 311 -4.31 10.55 -19.59
CA LEU A 311 -3.44 9.93 -20.59
C LEU A 311 -3.44 10.71 -21.91
N ASP A 312 -4.62 11.11 -22.39
CA ASP A 312 -4.80 11.86 -23.64
C ASP A 312 -4.14 13.25 -23.62
N LYS A 313 -4.00 13.86 -22.43
CA LYS A 313 -3.29 15.14 -22.26
C LYS A 313 -1.77 15.00 -22.37
N GLY A 314 -1.22 13.83 -22.01
CA GLY A 314 0.22 13.55 -22.02
C GLY A 314 1.06 14.44 -21.09
N ASP A 315 0.44 15.14 -20.12
CA ASP A 315 1.15 15.99 -19.18
C ASP A 315 1.41 15.29 -17.84
N GLU A 316 2.62 14.74 -17.70
CA GLU A 316 3.06 14.02 -16.50
C GLU A 316 3.01 14.85 -15.21
N THR A 317 2.87 16.17 -15.28
CA THR A 317 2.72 17.05 -14.12
C THR A 317 1.28 17.28 -13.66
N ALA A 318 0.29 16.93 -14.50
CA ALA A 318 -1.10 17.19 -14.19
C ALA A 318 -1.60 16.32 -13.01
N PRO A 319 -2.48 16.85 -12.15
CA PRO A 319 -3.15 16.07 -11.11
C PRO A 319 -3.91 14.86 -11.70
N ILE A 320 -3.73 13.69 -11.11
CA ILE A 320 -4.45 12.46 -11.47
C ILE A 320 -5.69 12.36 -10.58
N ARG A 321 -6.89 12.47 -11.15
CA ARG A 321 -8.13 12.16 -10.41
C ARG A 321 -8.11 10.70 -9.98
N THR A 322 -8.46 10.43 -8.73
CA THR A 322 -8.41 9.08 -8.15
C THR A 322 -9.73 8.72 -7.44
N PRO A 323 -10.31 7.53 -7.68
CA PRO A 323 -11.51 7.08 -6.96
C PRO A 323 -11.34 6.99 -5.45
N ALA A 324 -10.23 6.40 -5.02
CA ALA A 324 -9.90 6.17 -3.62
C ALA A 324 -8.49 6.67 -3.30
N MET A 325 -7.98 6.27 -2.14
CA MET A 325 -6.62 6.52 -1.70
C MET A 325 -5.96 5.26 -1.16
N ILE A 326 -4.65 5.12 -1.38
CA ILE A 326 -3.84 4.18 -0.60
C ILE A 326 -3.73 4.73 0.83
N GLY A 327 -3.91 3.85 1.81
CA GLY A 327 -3.99 4.24 3.22
C GLY A 327 -2.70 4.76 3.86
N CYS A 328 -1.60 4.96 3.13
CA CYS A 328 -0.31 5.37 3.69
C CYS A 328 -0.17 6.88 3.92
N SER A 329 -0.85 7.72 3.13
CA SER A 329 -0.83 9.17 3.32
C SER A 329 -2.00 9.90 2.66
N PHE A 330 -2.34 11.08 3.18
CA PHE A 330 -3.20 12.07 2.52
C PHE A 330 -3.08 13.44 3.19
N VAL A 331 -3.33 14.51 2.44
CA VAL A 331 -3.31 15.90 2.94
C VAL A 331 -4.64 16.57 2.65
N VAL A 332 -5.19 17.27 3.64
CA VAL A 332 -6.56 17.80 3.61
C VAL A 332 -6.66 19.12 4.39
N ASN A 333 -7.59 19.99 4.00
CA ASN A 333 -7.98 21.13 4.82
C ASN A 333 -8.63 20.66 6.14
N ARG A 334 -8.15 21.20 7.27
CA ARG A 334 -8.54 20.83 8.63
C ARG A 334 -10.06 20.91 8.87
N GLU A 335 -10.66 22.03 8.47
CA GLU A 335 -12.07 22.33 8.69
C GLU A 335 -12.97 21.49 7.77
N TYR A 336 -12.57 21.34 6.51
CA TYR A 336 -13.27 20.46 5.57
C TYR A 336 -13.30 19.01 6.08
N PHE A 337 -12.16 18.47 6.54
CA PHE A 337 -12.10 17.11 7.09
C PHE A 337 -13.02 16.92 8.30
N GLY A 338 -13.09 17.92 9.19
CA GLY A 338 -14.06 17.96 10.29
C GLY A 338 -15.51 18.01 9.82
N LYS A 339 -15.81 18.87 8.84
CA LYS A 339 -17.15 19.04 8.24
C LYS A 339 -17.67 17.75 7.60
N ILE A 340 -16.81 16.98 6.93
CA ILE A 340 -17.18 15.68 6.34
C ILE A 340 -17.13 14.51 7.34
N GLY A 341 -16.94 14.77 8.64
CA GLY A 341 -17.01 13.74 9.68
C GLY A 341 -15.78 12.83 9.78
N LEU A 342 -14.57 13.37 9.56
CA LEU A 342 -13.26 12.74 9.80
C LEU A 342 -13.13 11.34 9.14
N LEU A 343 -12.74 10.32 9.89
CA LEU A 343 -12.88 8.90 9.55
C LEU A 343 -14.02 8.30 10.42
N ASP A 344 -14.59 7.16 10.02
CA ASP A 344 -15.58 6.46 10.86
C ASP A 344 -14.94 5.89 12.14
N PRO A 345 -15.22 6.43 13.34
CA PRO A 345 -14.58 5.98 14.57
C PRO A 345 -15.02 4.58 15.01
N GLY A 346 -16.08 4.02 14.41
CA GLY A 346 -16.53 2.65 14.62
C GLY A 346 -15.78 1.58 13.80
N MET A 347 -14.90 1.99 12.87
CA MET A 347 -13.93 1.08 12.27
C MET A 347 -12.84 0.70 13.28
N GLU A 348 -12.30 -0.51 13.14
CA GLU A 348 -11.38 -1.10 14.12
C GLU A 348 -10.09 -1.60 13.47
N VAL A 349 -8.98 -1.46 14.21
CA VAL A 349 -7.63 -1.90 13.85
C VAL A 349 -7.08 -1.31 12.54
N TYR A 350 -7.49 -1.85 11.39
CA TYR A 350 -6.95 -1.57 10.06
C TYR A 350 -7.92 -1.99 8.95
N GLY A 351 -7.92 -1.25 7.83
CA GLY A 351 -8.53 -1.66 6.57
C GLY A 351 -9.92 -1.05 6.33
N GLY A 352 -10.16 -0.66 5.08
CA GLY A 352 -11.43 -0.09 4.61
C GLY A 352 -11.61 1.40 4.84
N GLU A 353 -10.85 2.03 5.75
CA GLU A 353 -11.04 3.44 6.11
C GLU A 353 -10.64 4.40 4.99
N ASN A 354 -9.61 4.01 4.24
CA ASN A 354 -9.10 4.70 3.06
C ASN A 354 -10.09 4.63 1.88
N ILE A 355 -10.85 3.55 1.77
CA ILE A 355 -11.89 3.36 0.75
C ILE A 355 -13.19 4.07 1.14
N GLU A 356 -13.59 4.01 2.41
CA GLU A 356 -14.74 4.75 2.95
C GLU A 356 -14.58 6.27 2.75
N LEU A 357 -13.40 6.80 3.06
CA LEU A 357 -13.10 8.22 2.84
C LEU A 357 -13.19 8.59 1.36
N GLY A 358 -12.69 7.75 0.45
CA GLY A 358 -12.78 7.97 -1.00
C GLY A 358 -14.21 8.03 -1.52
N MET A 359 -15.02 7.02 -1.19
CA MET A 359 -16.44 6.99 -1.54
C MET A 359 -17.19 8.20 -1.01
N ARG A 360 -16.95 8.57 0.26
CA ARG A 360 -17.59 9.72 0.91
C ARG A 360 -17.19 11.05 0.31
N VAL A 361 -15.90 11.33 0.10
CA VAL A 361 -15.42 12.62 -0.43
C VAL A 361 -16.08 12.91 -1.78
N TRP A 362 -16.06 11.94 -2.70
CA TRP A 362 -16.65 12.09 -4.01
C TRP A 362 -18.18 12.20 -3.97
N GLN A 363 -18.87 11.32 -3.22
CA GLN A 363 -20.34 11.39 -3.11
C GLN A 363 -20.81 12.70 -2.46
N CYS A 364 -20.08 13.23 -1.48
CA CYS A 364 -20.44 14.43 -0.74
C CYS A 364 -19.87 15.74 -1.34
N GLY A 365 -19.38 15.71 -2.58
CA GLY A 365 -19.11 16.90 -3.39
C GLY A 365 -17.69 17.47 -3.34
N GLY A 366 -16.73 16.79 -2.71
CA GLY A 366 -15.31 17.08 -2.87
C GLY A 366 -14.65 16.26 -3.99
N SER A 367 -13.32 16.26 -4.02
CA SER A 367 -12.54 15.43 -4.96
C SER A 367 -11.27 14.87 -4.34
N MET A 368 -10.67 13.88 -5.00
CA MET A 368 -9.38 13.32 -4.64
C MET A 368 -8.42 13.29 -5.83
N GLU A 369 -7.17 13.66 -5.57
CA GLU A 369 -6.13 13.80 -6.61
C GLU A 369 -4.77 13.26 -6.12
N VAL A 370 -4.09 12.49 -6.96
CA VAL A 370 -2.65 12.17 -6.80
C VAL A 370 -1.84 13.21 -7.55
N LEU A 371 -0.80 13.78 -6.94
CA LEU A 371 0.08 14.78 -7.58
C LEU A 371 1.45 14.19 -7.93
N PRO A 372 1.77 13.99 -9.22
CA PRO A 372 3.09 13.52 -9.67
C PRO A 372 4.28 14.38 -9.19
N CYS A 373 4.06 15.69 -9.01
CA CYS A 373 5.07 16.63 -8.52
C CYS A 373 5.30 16.59 -7.01
N ALA A 374 4.45 15.92 -6.23
CA ALA A 374 4.63 15.73 -4.80
C ALA A 374 4.97 14.26 -4.55
N ARG A 375 6.21 13.95 -4.17
CA ARG A 375 6.65 12.55 -3.97
C ARG A 375 7.08 12.28 -2.54
N VAL A 376 6.67 11.12 -2.04
CA VAL A 376 7.05 10.60 -0.71
C VAL A 376 7.38 9.12 -0.88
N ALA A 377 8.55 8.70 -0.43
CA ALA A 377 8.93 7.29 -0.44
C ALA A 377 8.40 6.60 0.83
N HIS A 378 7.92 5.36 0.72
CA HIS A 378 7.29 4.59 1.81
C HIS A 378 7.94 3.21 1.95
N ILE A 379 8.16 2.75 3.19
CA ILE A 379 8.76 1.42 3.43
C ILE A 379 7.72 0.32 3.18
N GLU A 380 7.90 -0.41 2.08
CA GLU A 380 7.22 -1.68 1.83
C GLU A 380 7.48 -2.65 3.00
N ARG A 381 6.47 -3.40 3.44
CA ARG A 381 6.64 -4.41 4.49
C ARG A 381 6.28 -5.79 3.99
N THR A 382 7.11 -6.78 4.33
CA THR A 382 6.83 -8.18 4.02
C THR A 382 5.70 -8.79 4.86
N LYS A 383 5.35 -8.16 5.99
CA LYS A 383 4.16 -8.48 6.78
C LYS A 383 3.63 -7.25 7.53
N LYS A 384 2.36 -7.30 7.95
CA LYS A 384 1.74 -6.27 8.79
C LYS A 384 1.80 -6.72 10.26
N PRO A 385 2.62 -6.09 11.13
CA PRO A 385 2.85 -6.57 12.50
C PRO A 385 1.74 -6.20 13.51
N TYR A 386 0.62 -5.63 13.06
CA TYR A 386 -0.32 -4.93 13.95
C TYR A 386 -1.36 -5.82 14.64
N ASN A 387 -1.74 -6.94 14.03
CA ASN A 387 -2.70 -7.92 14.56
C ASN A 387 -2.58 -9.25 13.79
N ASN A 388 -2.97 -10.37 14.40
CA ASN A 388 -2.98 -11.69 13.75
C ASN A 388 -4.29 -11.98 12.98
N ASP A 389 -5.40 -11.33 13.34
CA ASP A 389 -6.71 -11.52 12.69
C ASP A 389 -7.13 -10.30 11.88
N ILE A 390 -6.31 -9.94 10.88
CA ILE A 390 -6.61 -8.80 9.98
C ILE A 390 -7.86 -9.08 9.14
N ASP A 391 -8.14 -10.33 8.79
CA ASP A 391 -9.26 -10.72 7.93
C ASP A 391 -10.62 -10.43 8.59
N TYR A 392 -10.77 -10.66 9.90
CA TYR A 392 -12.01 -10.30 10.61
C TYR A 392 -12.27 -8.79 10.60
N TYR A 393 -11.28 -7.98 10.98
CA TYR A 393 -11.43 -6.52 11.03
C TYR A 393 -11.62 -5.91 9.63
N ALA A 394 -10.93 -6.44 8.60
CA ALA A 394 -11.12 -6.03 7.21
C ALA A 394 -12.55 -6.32 6.73
N LYS A 395 -13.08 -7.53 6.97
CA LYS A 395 -14.50 -7.87 6.69
C LYS A 395 -15.44 -6.91 7.41
N ARG A 396 -15.26 -6.74 8.72
CA ARG A 396 -16.11 -5.92 9.58
C ARG A 396 -16.17 -4.47 9.08
N ASN A 397 -15.01 -3.85 8.84
CA ASN A 397 -14.92 -2.47 8.37
C ASN A 397 -15.46 -2.33 6.93
N ALA A 398 -15.26 -3.33 6.06
CA ALA A 398 -15.82 -3.32 4.72
C ALA A 398 -17.35 -3.35 4.73
N LEU A 399 -17.98 -4.15 5.61
CA LEU A 399 -19.43 -4.15 5.79
C LEU A 399 -19.95 -2.79 6.31
N ARG A 400 -19.26 -2.14 7.26
CA ARG A 400 -19.61 -0.78 7.71
C ARG A 400 -19.61 0.22 6.55
N ALA A 401 -18.57 0.19 5.70
CA ALA A 401 -18.49 1.07 4.55
C ALA A 401 -19.59 0.77 3.51
N ALA A 402 -19.88 -0.51 3.27
CA ALA A 402 -20.89 -0.94 2.31
C ALA A 402 -22.32 -0.54 2.71
N GLU A 403 -22.69 -0.74 3.97
CA GLU A 403 -24.02 -0.39 4.50
C GLU A 403 -24.31 1.12 4.49
N VAL A 404 -23.27 1.97 4.57
CA VAL A 404 -23.44 3.43 4.55
C VAL A 404 -23.36 4.01 3.14
N TRP A 405 -22.41 3.56 2.33
CA TRP A 405 -21.95 4.30 1.13
C TRP A 405 -22.22 3.61 -0.21
N MET A 406 -22.69 2.36 -0.23
CA MET A 406 -22.74 1.54 -1.45
C MET A 406 -24.15 1.16 -1.92
N ASP A 407 -25.20 1.66 -1.27
CA ASP A 407 -26.60 1.50 -1.69
C ASP A 407 -26.95 0.02 -2.00
N GLU A 408 -27.60 -0.29 -3.13
CA GLU A 408 -27.88 -1.66 -3.57
C GLU A 408 -26.63 -2.47 -3.95
N TYR A 409 -25.52 -1.80 -4.29
CA TYR A 409 -24.25 -2.42 -4.67
C TYR A 409 -23.50 -3.00 -3.46
N LYS A 410 -23.93 -2.74 -2.21
CA LYS A 410 -23.39 -3.41 -1.03
C LYS A 410 -23.41 -4.94 -1.18
N SER A 411 -24.41 -5.48 -1.88
CA SER A 411 -24.52 -6.88 -2.30
C SER A 411 -23.23 -7.48 -2.89
N HIS A 412 -22.43 -6.69 -3.58
CA HIS A 412 -21.17 -7.11 -4.19
C HIS A 412 -20.06 -7.30 -3.16
N VAL A 413 -20.05 -6.51 -2.08
CA VAL A 413 -19.12 -6.68 -0.93
C VAL A 413 -19.45 -7.95 -0.16
N TYR A 414 -20.74 -8.17 0.11
CA TYR A 414 -21.23 -9.41 0.69
C TYR A 414 -20.84 -10.64 -0.15
N MET A 415 -20.95 -10.53 -1.48
CA MET A 415 -20.52 -11.57 -2.41
C MET A 415 -19.00 -11.80 -2.39
N ALA A 416 -18.20 -10.73 -2.47
CA ALA A 416 -16.73 -10.82 -2.47
C ALA A 416 -16.16 -11.49 -1.21
N TRP A 417 -16.81 -11.27 -0.07
CA TRP A 417 -16.43 -11.89 1.21
C TRP A 417 -17.14 -13.23 1.50
N ASN A 418 -18.00 -13.72 0.60
CA ASN A 418 -18.79 -14.94 0.75
C ASN A 418 -19.74 -14.92 1.98
N ILE A 419 -20.35 -13.76 2.26
CA ILE A 419 -21.19 -13.48 3.43
C ILE A 419 -22.67 -13.38 3.03
N PRO A 420 -23.62 -14.10 3.70
CA PRO A 420 -25.05 -13.96 3.43
C PRO A 420 -25.61 -12.61 3.90
N ILE A 421 -26.35 -11.90 3.03
CA ILE A 421 -26.82 -10.53 3.34
C ILE A 421 -27.80 -10.43 4.51
N ASN A 422 -28.70 -11.42 4.67
CA ASN A 422 -29.72 -11.42 5.73
C ASN A 422 -29.20 -11.92 7.09
N ASN A 423 -28.03 -12.55 7.12
CA ASN A 423 -27.41 -13.06 8.35
C ASN A 423 -25.89 -13.12 8.14
N PRO A 424 -25.18 -11.98 8.29
CA PRO A 424 -23.77 -11.90 7.96
C PRO A 424 -22.86 -12.74 8.84
N GLY A 425 -23.27 -13.10 10.07
CA GLY A 425 -22.39 -13.74 11.05
C GLY A 425 -21.21 -12.87 11.51
N VAL A 426 -21.13 -11.62 11.06
CA VAL A 426 -20.14 -10.61 11.41
C VAL A 426 -20.89 -9.41 11.97
N ASP A 427 -20.65 -9.08 13.23
CA ASP A 427 -21.17 -7.85 13.83
C ASP A 427 -20.28 -6.66 13.42
N PHE A 428 -20.83 -5.80 12.56
CA PHE A 428 -20.17 -4.57 12.11
C PHE A 428 -20.53 -3.35 12.96
N GLY A 429 -21.37 -3.51 14.00
CA GLY A 429 -21.80 -2.45 14.91
C GLY A 429 -22.72 -1.40 14.28
N ASP A 430 -23.15 -0.44 15.09
CA ASP A 430 -24.05 0.63 14.62
C ASP A 430 -23.36 1.58 13.62
N VAL A 431 -24.10 1.96 12.59
CA VAL A 431 -23.70 2.87 11.50
C VAL A 431 -24.65 4.07 11.35
N SER A 432 -25.63 4.23 12.25
CA SER A 432 -26.67 5.26 12.19
C SER A 432 -26.10 6.68 12.07
N ASP A 433 -25.10 7.04 12.87
CA ASP A 433 -24.39 8.33 12.79
C ASP A 433 -23.77 8.59 11.40
N ARG A 434 -23.29 7.55 10.73
CA ARG A 434 -22.66 7.65 9.40
C ARG A 434 -23.71 7.79 8.30
N ILE A 435 -24.84 7.09 8.45
CA ILE A 435 -26.01 7.24 7.58
C ILE A 435 -26.59 8.67 7.70
N ASP A 436 -26.73 9.20 8.91
CA ASP A 436 -27.27 10.54 9.13
C ASP A 436 -26.30 11.65 8.70
N LEU A 437 -24.99 11.42 8.81
CA LEU A 437 -23.97 12.26 8.17
C LEU A 437 -24.15 12.30 6.64
N ARG A 438 -24.33 11.14 5.98
CA ARG A 438 -24.56 11.06 4.52
C ARG A 438 -25.81 11.82 4.09
N LYS A 439 -26.91 11.69 4.84
CA LYS A 439 -28.15 12.47 4.63
C LYS A 439 -27.91 13.97 4.81
N LYS A 440 -27.27 14.38 5.91
CA LYS A 440 -27.01 15.78 6.27
C LYS A 440 -26.15 16.52 5.23
N LEU A 441 -25.17 15.82 4.66
CA LEU A 441 -24.29 16.34 3.61
C LEU A 441 -24.91 16.28 2.20
N GLN A 442 -26.12 15.72 2.06
CA GLN A 442 -26.83 15.56 0.78
C GLN A 442 -25.99 14.83 -0.29
N CYS A 443 -25.28 13.79 0.13
CA CYS A 443 -24.36 13.08 -0.74
C CYS A 443 -25.09 12.32 -1.85
N ARG A 444 -24.43 12.20 -3.01
CA ARG A 444 -24.90 11.49 -4.20
C ARG A 444 -24.97 9.96 -3.96
N SER A 445 -25.63 9.24 -4.86
CA SER A 445 -25.69 7.78 -4.82
C SER A 445 -24.35 7.12 -5.20
N PHE A 446 -24.20 5.86 -4.83
CA PHE A 446 -23.08 5.04 -5.27
C PHE A 446 -23.11 4.74 -6.78
N GLN A 447 -24.30 4.64 -7.37
CA GLN A 447 -24.44 4.58 -8.84
C GLN A 447 -23.75 5.78 -9.52
N TRP A 448 -23.98 7.01 -9.02
CA TRP A 448 -23.33 8.20 -9.56
C TRP A 448 -21.80 8.13 -9.41
N TYR A 449 -21.32 7.60 -8.29
CA TYR A 449 -19.88 7.41 -8.05
C TYR A 449 -19.28 6.44 -9.07
N LEU A 450 -19.89 5.27 -9.29
CA LEU A 450 -19.46 4.33 -10.33
C LEU A 450 -19.47 5.00 -11.72
N GLU A 451 -20.54 5.71 -12.08
CA GLU A 451 -20.67 6.33 -13.41
C GLU A 451 -19.74 7.52 -13.70
N LYS A 452 -19.24 8.24 -12.68
CA LYS A 452 -18.53 9.53 -12.85
C LYS A 452 -17.15 9.62 -12.17
N VAL A 453 -16.83 8.62 -11.36
CA VAL A 453 -15.58 8.57 -10.58
C VAL A 453 -14.83 7.26 -10.83
N TYR A 454 -15.52 6.12 -10.88
CA TYR A 454 -14.87 4.81 -11.06
C TYR A 454 -15.58 3.89 -12.08
N PRO A 455 -15.75 4.34 -13.35
CA PRO A 455 -16.48 3.58 -14.38
C PRO A 455 -15.79 2.28 -14.81
N GLU A 456 -14.52 2.11 -14.46
CA GLU A 456 -13.72 0.90 -14.72
C GLU A 456 -14.07 -0.25 -13.76
N MET A 457 -14.78 0.00 -12.65
CA MET A 457 -15.13 -1.01 -11.67
C MET A 457 -16.21 -1.96 -12.22
N ARG A 458 -15.92 -3.27 -12.25
CA ARG A 458 -16.81 -4.29 -12.85
C ARG A 458 -18.06 -4.50 -12.00
N ILE A 459 -19.26 -4.60 -12.60
CA ILE A 459 -20.55 -4.73 -11.88
C ILE A 459 -21.17 -6.13 -12.12
N TYR A 460 -21.79 -6.71 -11.09
CA TYR A 460 -22.30 -8.10 -11.04
C TYR A 460 -23.81 -8.21 -10.83
N ASN A 461 -24.59 -7.28 -11.40
CA ASN A 461 -26.05 -7.20 -11.25
C ASN A 461 -26.82 -8.42 -11.81
N ASN A 462 -26.19 -9.27 -12.62
CA ASN A 462 -26.77 -10.51 -13.16
C ASN A 462 -26.71 -11.71 -12.19
N THR A 463 -26.38 -11.51 -10.91
CA THR A 463 -26.24 -12.61 -9.93
C THR A 463 -27.59 -13.06 -9.38
N ILE A 464 -27.94 -14.33 -9.56
CA ILE A 464 -29.10 -14.96 -8.88
C ILE A 464 -28.71 -15.40 -7.47
N THR A 465 -27.57 -16.07 -7.32
CA THR A 465 -27.07 -16.57 -6.05
C THR A 465 -25.55 -16.72 -6.08
N TYR A 466 -24.92 -16.65 -4.91
CA TYR A 466 -23.51 -16.94 -4.70
C TYR A 466 -23.33 -17.81 -3.46
N GLY A 467 -22.15 -18.39 -3.30
CA GLY A 467 -21.79 -19.20 -2.14
C GLY A 467 -20.82 -20.32 -2.47
N GLU A 468 -20.60 -21.22 -1.51
CA GLU A 468 -19.90 -22.48 -1.75
C GLU A 468 -20.79 -23.49 -2.49
N VAL A 469 -20.27 -24.18 -3.52
CA VAL A 469 -20.93 -25.35 -4.11
C VAL A 469 -20.47 -26.61 -3.39
N ARG A 470 -21.23 -27.03 -2.38
CA ARG A 470 -20.95 -28.22 -1.56
C ARG A 470 -21.34 -29.52 -2.27
N ASN A 471 -20.48 -30.54 -2.16
CA ASN A 471 -20.75 -31.85 -2.75
C ASN A 471 -21.59 -32.70 -1.78
N SER A 472 -22.85 -32.98 -2.15
CA SER A 472 -23.77 -33.80 -1.34
C SER A 472 -23.30 -35.25 -1.14
N LYS A 473 -22.44 -35.80 -2.01
CA LYS A 473 -21.89 -37.16 -1.88
C LYS A 473 -20.55 -37.21 -1.15
N ALA A 474 -19.91 -36.07 -0.91
CA ALA A 474 -18.62 -35.95 -0.22
C ALA A 474 -18.72 -34.84 0.82
N SER A 475 -19.28 -35.16 1.98
CA SER A 475 -19.48 -34.19 3.07
C SER A 475 -18.16 -33.50 3.44
N GLY A 476 -18.23 -32.18 3.65
CA GLY A 476 -17.05 -31.34 3.92
C GLY A 476 -16.21 -30.99 2.69
N TYR A 477 -16.57 -31.43 1.48
CA TYR A 477 -15.90 -31.02 0.23
C TYR A 477 -16.74 -30.05 -0.60
N CYS A 478 -16.06 -29.02 -1.10
CA CYS A 478 -16.58 -27.95 -1.91
C CYS A 478 -15.94 -27.98 -3.31
N LEU A 479 -16.65 -27.45 -4.30
CA LEU A 479 -16.07 -27.07 -5.58
C LEU A 479 -15.07 -25.93 -5.33
N ASP A 480 -13.85 -26.08 -5.86
CA ASP A 480 -12.76 -25.14 -5.66
C ASP A 480 -12.06 -24.87 -7.00
N GLN A 481 -11.63 -23.63 -7.22
CA GLN A 481 -10.87 -23.21 -8.40
C GLN A 481 -9.56 -23.99 -8.56
N GLY A 482 -8.94 -24.43 -7.46
CA GLY A 482 -7.61 -24.99 -7.45
C GLY A 482 -6.53 -23.92 -7.61
N ALA A 483 -5.39 -24.29 -8.19
CA ALA A 483 -4.34 -23.33 -8.54
C ALA A 483 -4.80 -22.45 -9.70
N GLU A 484 -4.50 -21.14 -9.66
CA GLU A 484 -4.97 -20.15 -10.64
C GLU A 484 -4.56 -20.48 -12.09
N ASP A 485 -3.36 -21.06 -12.25
CA ASP A 485 -2.79 -21.54 -13.52
C ASP A 485 -3.45 -22.83 -14.06
N ASP A 486 -4.21 -23.58 -13.24
CA ASP A 486 -4.93 -24.76 -13.72
C ASP A 486 -6.35 -24.38 -14.18
N ASP A 487 -6.67 -24.73 -15.42
CA ASP A 487 -8.02 -24.61 -16.00
C ASP A 487 -8.93 -25.78 -15.57
N LYS A 488 -8.77 -26.31 -14.34
CA LYS A 488 -9.53 -27.44 -13.80
C LYS A 488 -10.06 -27.16 -12.40
N ALA A 489 -11.37 -27.06 -12.28
CA ALA A 489 -12.02 -27.07 -10.97
C ALA A 489 -11.80 -28.42 -10.27
N ILE A 490 -11.53 -28.37 -8.97
CA ILE A 490 -11.27 -29.53 -8.12
C ILE A 490 -12.36 -29.67 -7.05
N LEU A 491 -12.34 -30.79 -6.32
CA LEU A 491 -12.99 -30.90 -5.01
C LEU A 491 -11.94 -30.73 -3.93
N TYR A 492 -12.18 -29.80 -3.00
CA TYR A 492 -11.29 -29.50 -1.89
C TYR A 492 -12.08 -29.36 -0.58
N PRO A 493 -11.50 -29.58 0.61
CA PRO A 493 -12.18 -29.32 1.87
C PRO A 493 -12.77 -27.90 1.93
N CYS A 494 -14.03 -27.78 2.36
CA CYS A 494 -14.73 -26.50 2.44
C CYS A 494 -14.04 -25.57 3.44
N HIS A 495 -13.66 -24.38 3.00
CA HIS A 495 -13.01 -23.35 3.81
C HIS A 495 -13.51 -21.93 3.53
N GLY A 496 -14.48 -21.75 2.62
CA GLY A 496 -15.19 -20.48 2.42
C GLY A 496 -14.38 -19.30 1.90
N MET A 497 -13.15 -19.54 1.41
CA MET A 497 -12.28 -18.51 0.83
C MET A 497 -12.63 -18.28 -0.65
N SER A 498 -12.05 -17.25 -1.26
CA SER A 498 -12.36 -16.81 -2.63
C SER A 498 -12.24 -17.89 -3.72
N SER A 499 -11.36 -18.89 -3.58
CA SER A 499 -11.26 -20.02 -4.53
C SER A 499 -12.52 -20.91 -4.56
N GLN A 500 -13.35 -20.86 -3.50
CA GLN A 500 -14.61 -21.63 -3.37
C GLN A 500 -15.84 -20.75 -3.55
N LEU A 501 -15.67 -19.45 -3.82
CA LEU A 501 -16.77 -18.56 -4.15
C LEU A 501 -17.29 -18.93 -5.54
N ALA A 502 -18.48 -19.50 -5.59
CA ALA A 502 -19.21 -19.71 -6.82
C ALA A 502 -20.32 -18.66 -6.99
N ARG A 503 -20.59 -18.29 -8.24
CA ARG A 503 -21.62 -17.32 -8.63
C ARG A 503 -22.48 -17.91 -9.74
N TYR A 504 -23.79 -17.95 -9.55
CA TYR A 504 -24.74 -18.35 -10.59
C TYR A 504 -25.52 -17.14 -11.12
N THR A 505 -25.62 -17.05 -12.44
CA THR A 505 -26.07 -15.86 -13.16
C THR A 505 -27.42 -16.04 -13.84
N THR A 506 -28.08 -14.93 -14.19
CA THR A 506 -29.34 -14.93 -14.98
C THR A 506 -29.20 -15.56 -16.36
N GLU A 507 -27.99 -15.63 -16.90
CA GLU A 507 -27.70 -16.25 -18.20
C GLU A 507 -27.49 -17.76 -18.07
N GLY A 508 -27.45 -18.31 -16.85
CA GLY A 508 -27.16 -19.73 -16.58
C GLY A 508 -25.67 -20.08 -16.53
N LEU A 509 -24.79 -19.09 -16.40
CA LEU A 509 -23.35 -19.32 -16.17
C LEU A 509 -23.09 -19.61 -14.69
N LEU A 510 -22.30 -20.64 -14.43
CA LEU A 510 -21.69 -20.90 -13.12
C LEU A 510 -20.23 -20.47 -13.18
N GLN A 511 -19.89 -19.38 -12.49
CA GLN A 511 -18.52 -18.88 -12.33
C GLN A 511 -17.94 -19.33 -10.99
N LEU A 512 -16.62 -19.49 -10.91
CA LEU A 512 -15.90 -19.98 -9.72
C LEU A 512 -14.58 -19.23 -9.55
N GLY A 513 -14.34 -18.70 -8.35
CA GLY A 513 -13.14 -17.95 -7.98
C GLY A 513 -13.43 -16.53 -7.45
N PRO A 514 -12.39 -15.72 -7.20
CA PRO A 514 -12.56 -14.32 -6.80
C PRO A 514 -13.29 -13.51 -7.88
N LEU A 515 -13.99 -12.46 -7.45
CA LEU A 515 -14.56 -11.46 -8.34
C LEU A 515 -13.44 -10.63 -8.99
N GLY A 516 -13.49 -10.46 -10.30
CA GLY A 516 -12.67 -9.50 -11.03
C GLY A 516 -12.86 -8.07 -10.51
N SER A 517 -11.79 -7.28 -10.51
CA SER A 517 -11.79 -5.94 -9.92
C SER A 517 -12.23 -4.86 -10.90
N THR A 518 -11.68 -4.87 -12.13
CA THR A 518 -12.01 -3.91 -13.20
C THR A 518 -12.48 -4.59 -14.48
N THR A 519 -12.97 -3.78 -15.42
CA THR A 519 -13.31 -4.21 -16.79
C THR A 519 -12.09 -4.61 -17.62
N PHE A 520 -10.89 -4.12 -17.28
CA PHE A 520 -9.65 -4.39 -18.01
C PHE A 520 -8.91 -5.66 -17.54
N LEU A 521 -9.13 -6.07 -16.29
CA LEU A 521 -8.55 -7.28 -15.72
C LEU A 521 -9.47 -8.50 -15.95
N PRO A 522 -8.92 -9.73 -15.96
CA PRO A 522 -9.70 -10.95 -16.10
C PRO A 522 -10.81 -11.06 -15.04
N ASP A 523 -11.99 -11.52 -15.48
CA ASP A 523 -13.10 -11.84 -14.59
C ASP A 523 -13.05 -13.30 -14.12
N THR A 524 -13.89 -13.64 -13.14
CA THR A 524 -14.06 -15.00 -12.61
C THR A 524 -14.29 -16.02 -13.74
N LYS A 525 -13.50 -17.10 -13.77
CA LYS A 525 -13.61 -18.16 -14.80
C LYS A 525 -14.99 -18.85 -14.72
N CYS A 526 -15.58 -19.15 -15.88
CA CYS A 526 -16.77 -20.00 -15.99
C CYS A 526 -16.39 -21.48 -15.90
N LEU A 527 -17.26 -22.29 -15.29
CA LEU A 527 -17.22 -23.74 -15.36
C LEU A 527 -17.75 -24.23 -16.71
N ILE A 528 -17.02 -25.10 -17.39
CA ILE A 528 -17.26 -25.52 -18.78
C ILE A 528 -17.24 -27.05 -18.91
N ASP A 529 -18.26 -27.64 -19.52
CA ASP A 529 -18.20 -29.02 -20.06
C ASP A 529 -17.85 -28.96 -21.55
N ASP A 530 -16.60 -29.25 -21.89
CA ASP A 530 -16.15 -29.25 -23.28
C ASP A 530 -16.57 -30.51 -24.06
N GLY A 531 -17.17 -31.50 -23.39
CA GLY A 531 -17.58 -32.79 -23.94
C GLY A 531 -16.45 -33.79 -24.13
N LYS A 532 -15.18 -33.40 -23.91
CA LYS A 532 -13.98 -34.22 -24.14
C LYS A 532 -13.43 -34.80 -22.83
N GLY A 533 -13.51 -34.04 -21.74
CA GLY A 533 -13.04 -34.45 -20.40
C GLY A 533 -14.03 -35.31 -19.61
N ARG A 534 -13.55 -35.90 -18.50
CA ARG A 534 -14.40 -36.42 -17.41
C ARG A 534 -14.72 -35.33 -16.37
N THR A 535 -13.78 -34.43 -16.14
CA THR A 535 -13.89 -33.26 -15.25
C THR A 535 -14.29 -32.02 -16.05
N PRO A 536 -15.06 -31.09 -15.47
CA PRO A 536 -15.26 -29.77 -16.06
C PRO A 536 -13.95 -28.98 -16.07
N SER A 537 -13.86 -27.99 -16.95
CA SER A 537 -12.73 -27.04 -17.04
C SER A 537 -13.17 -25.64 -16.62
N LEU A 538 -12.21 -24.79 -16.23
CA LEU A 538 -12.43 -23.38 -15.94
C LEU A 538 -11.85 -22.53 -17.06
N LYS A 539 -12.65 -21.65 -17.67
CA LYS A 539 -12.21 -20.75 -18.76
C LYS A 539 -12.91 -19.40 -18.70
N ASN A 540 -12.29 -18.38 -19.28
CA ASN A 540 -12.94 -17.08 -19.50
C ASN A 540 -14.25 -17.28 -20.27
N CYS A 541 -15.36 -16.80 -19.72
CA CYS A 541 -16.71 -17.06 -20.21
C CYS A 541 -16.91 -16.62 -21.68
N GLU A 542 -16.26 -15.52 -22.06
CA GLU A 542 -16.28 -14.92 -23.40
C GLU A 542 -15.58 -15.80 -24.44
N ASN A 543 -14.52 -16.52 -24.04
CA ASN A 543 -13.72 -17.38 -24.93
C ASN A 543 -14.45 -18.68 -25.33
N VAL A 544 -15.64 -18.96 -24.79
CA VAL A 544 -16.40 -20.20 -25.06
C VAL A 544 -17.61 -19.89 -25.93
N SER A 545 -17.44 -20.02 -27.25
CA SER A 545 -18.47 -19.68 -28.24
C SER A 545 -19.72 -20.57 -28.21
N ARG A 546 -19.63 -21.81 -27.73
CA ARG A 546 -20.75 -22.75 -27.66
C ARG A 546 -21.50 -22.61 -26.34
N SER A 547 -22.72 -22.07 -26.38
CA SER A 547 -23.62 -21.94 -25.22
C SER A 547 -23.78 -23.27 -24.45
N SER A 548 -24.03 -24.38 -25.16
CA SER A 548 -24.20 -25.71 -24.54
C SER A 548 -23.00 -26.23 -23.73
N GLN A 549 -21.82 -25.60 -23.83
CA GLN A 549 -20.63 -25.96 -23.05
C GLN A 549 -20.50 -25.13 -21.77
N ARG A 550 -21.10 -23.94 -21.71
CA ARG A 550 -20.98 -22.98 -20.59
C ARG A 550 -22.27 -22.77 -19.78
N LEU A 551 -23.41 -23.23 -20.30
CA LEU A 551 -24.72 -23.07 -19.67
C LEU A 551 -25.08 -24.25 -18.76
N TRP A 552 -25.41 -23.92 -17.52
CA TRP A 552 -25.83 -24.83 -16.47
C TRP A 552 -27.25 -24.52 -16.00
N ASP A 553 -28.06 -25.55 -15.84
CA ASP A 553 -29.33 -25.49 -15.13
C ASP A 553 -29.04 -25.67 -13.63
N PHE A 554 -29.26 -24.60 -12.86
CA PHE A 554 -29.18 -24.61 -11.41
C PHE A 554 -30.51 -24.15 -10.82
N THR A 555 -31.38 -25.14 -10.60
CA THR A 555 -32.61 -25.01 -9.85
C THR A 555 -32.34 -25.49 -8.43
N GLN A 556 -32.59 -24.68 -7.39
CA GLN A 556 -32.65 -25.22 -6.02
C GLN A 556 -34.02 -25.90 -5.82
N PRO A 557 -34.11 -27.18 -5.40
CA PRO A 557 -33.11 -28.00 -4.70
C PRO A 557 -32.48 -29.15 -5.54
N THR A 558 -32.35 -28.98 -6.86
CA THR A 558 -31.95 -30.01 -7.82
C THR A 558 -30.44 -30.03 -8.14
N PRO A 559 -29.88 -31.16 -8.63
CA PRO A 559 -28.47 -31.23 -9.03
C PRO A 559 -28.14 -30.34 -10.23
N VAL A 560 -26.92 -29.81 -10.27
CA VAL A 560 -26.43 -28.99 -11.39
C VAL A 560 -26.37 -29.84 -12.67
N GLY A 561 -27.11 -29.43 -13.71
CA GLY A 561 -27.13 -30.06 -15.04
C GLY A 561 -26.60 -29.15 -16.14
N THR A 562 -26.19 -29.68 -17.28
CA THR A 562 -25.83 -28.88 -18.47
C THR A 562 -27.04 -28.70 -19.39
N HIS A 563 -27.17 -27.54 -20.03
CA HIS A 563 -28.27 -27.28 -20.97
C HIS A 563 -28.06 -28.05 -22.30
N GLY A 564 -28.85 -29.11 -22.50
CA GLY A 564 -28.98 -29.86 -23.75
C GLY A 564 -30.40 -29.81 -24.30
N HIS A 565 -30.54 -29.85 -25.62
CA HIS A 565 -31.84 -29.87 -26.30
C HIS A 565 -32.76 -30.99 -25.80
N ARG A 566 -34.08 -30.73 -25.79
CA ARG A 566 -35.16 -31.69 -25.54
C ARG A 566 -35.10 -32.88 -26.51
N GLN A 567 -34.30 -33.91 -26.20
CA GLN A 567 -34.44 -35.31 -26.63
C GLN A 567 -33.39 -36.28 -26.05
N ALA A 568 -32.41 -35.80 -25.27
CA ALA A 568 -31.52 -36.67 -24.48
C ALA A 568 -31.54 -36.25 -23.01
N ALA A 569 -31.46 -37.23 -22.09
CA ALA A 569 -31.51 -36.97 -20.66
C ALA A 569 -30.34 -36.08 -20.18
N PRO A 570 -30.56 -35.18 -19.19
CA PRO A 570 -29.51 -34.32 -18.68
C PRO A 570 -28.38 -35.16 -18.06
N ARG A 571 -27.14 -34.90 -18.49
CA ARG A 571 -25.95 -35.61 -17.98
C ARG A 571 -25.43 -34.95 -16.70
N CYS A 572 -25.95 -35.38 -15.56
CA CYS A 572 -25.36 -35.02 -14.26
C CYS A 572 -23.96 -35.67 -14.12
N ARG A 573 -22.89 -34.87 -14.16
CA ARG A 573 -21.51 -35.35 -13.97
C ARG A 573 -21.06 -35.20 -12.51
N SER A 574 -20.41 -36.22 -11.97
CA SER A 574 -19.74 -36.17 -10.67
C SER A 574 -18.25 -35.84 -10.83
N ILE A 575 -17.75 -34.85 -10.09
CA ILE A 575 -16.31 -34.63 -9.96
C ILE A 575 -15.74 -35.71 -9.01
N PRO A 576 -14.70 -36.46 -9.41
CA PRO A 576 -14.08 -37.48 -8.56
C PRO A 576 -13.12 -36.84 -7.55
N CYS A 577 -13.08 -37.35 -6.32
CA CYS A 577 -12.03 -37.00 -5.36
C CYS A 577 -10.68 -37.57 -5.82
N GLY A 578 -9.66 -36.72 -5.93
CA GLY A 578 -8.32 -37.12 -6.36
C GLY A 578 -7.59 -37.96 -5.30
N THR A 579 -7.09 -39.14 -5.68
CA THR A 579 -6.17 -39.92 -4.85
C THR A 579 -4.74 -39.39 -4.99
N ARG A 580 -4.00 -39.31 -3.88
CA ARG A 580 -2.56 -39.00 -3.89
C ARG A 580 -1.82 -40.00 -4.80
N SER A 581 -1.06 -39.49 -5.76
CA SER A 581 -0.09 -40.27 -6.53
C SER A 581 1.04 -40.74 -5.61
N GLY A 582 1.04 -42.01 -5.23
CA GLY A 582 2.13 -42.63 -4.49
C GLY A 582 3.34 -42.86 -5.39
N LEU A 583 4.50 -42.34 -4.97
CA LEU A 583 5.80 -42.78 -5.49
C LEU A 583 6.05 -44.22 -5.04
N GLU A 584 6.09 -45.18 -5.97
CA GLU A 584 6.70 -46.48 -5.72
C GLU A 584 8.21 -46.41 -6.00
N PRO A 585 9.07 -46.87 -5.07
CA PRO A 585 10.50 -47.05 -5.33
C PRO A 585 10.71 -48.36 -6.10
N GLY A 586 11.41 -48.28 -7.23
CA GLY A 586 11.67 -49.45 -8.08
C GLY A 586 12.57 -50.49 -7.43
N ARG A 587 12.44 -51.73 -7.92
CA ARG A 587 13.51 -52.74 -7.91
C ARG A 587 13.54 -53.41 -9.27
N ASP A 588 14.72 -53.48 -9.86
CA ASP A 588 15.00 -54.36 -10.99
C ASP A 588 14.86 -55.82 -10.57
N ALA A 589 14.33 -56.67 -11.46
CA ALA A 589 15.15 -57.66 -12.16
C ALA A 589 14.30 -58.71 -12.92
N GLN A 590 14.70 -58.92 -14.18
CA GLN A 590 14.85 -60.24 -14.81
C GLN A 590 13.66 -60.96 -15.50
N GLU A 591 13.85 -61.11 -16.81
CA GLU A 591 13.51 -62.25 -17.70
C GLU A 591 12.05 -62.56 -18.15
N ASP A 592 11.85 -62.21 -19.44
CA ASP A 592 11.66 -63.17 -20.55
C ASP A 592 10.23 -63.58 -21.02
N ARG A 593 10.07 -63.43 -22.34
CA ARG A 593 9.22 -64.17 -23.29
C ARG A 593 7.67 -64.22 -23.20
N ARG A 594 7.14 -63.67 -24.29
CA ARG A 594 6.13 -64.25 -25.22
C ARG A 594 4.64 -64.05 -24.92
N ARG A 595 3.98 -63.40 -25.89
CA ARG A 595 2.53 -63.46 -26.14
C ARG A 595 2.11 -64.86 -26.58
N ALA A 596 0.91 -65.27 -26.16
CA ALA A 596 0.00 -66.09 -26.94
C ALA A 596 -1.46 -65.75 -26.56
N SER A 597 -2.31 -65.56 -27.58
CA SER A 597 -3.72 -66.00 -27.74
C SER A 597 -4.61 -66.34 -26.52
N ALA A 598 -5.94 -66.12 -26.50
CA ALA A 598 -6.89 -65.48 -27.43
C ALA A 598 -8.30 -65.43 -26.76
N SER A 599 -9.28 -64.74 -27.38
CA SER A 599 -10.75 -64.94 -27.29
C SER A 599 -11.43 -65.08 -25.90
N SER A 600 -12.47 -64.34 -25.53
CA SER A 600 -13.76 -64.29 -26.25
C SER A 600 -14.79 -63.33 -25.60
N ARG A 601 -15.81 -62.95 -26.38
CA ARG A 601 -17.15 -62.42 -25.99
C ARG A 601 -18.20 -63.54 -26.32
N PRO A 602 -19.55 -63.47 -26.08
CA PRO A 602 -20.42 -62.28 -25.88
C PRO A 602 -21.69 -62.43 -24.95
N GLN A 603 -22.58 -61.41 -24.99
CA GLN A 603 -24.01 -61.36 -24.52
C GLN A 603 -24.26 -61.47 -22.98
N GLY A 604 -25.16 -60.74 -22.28
CA GLY A 604 -26.08 -59.60 -22.55
C GLY A 604 -26.21 -58.73 -21.26
N GLY A 605 -27.24 -57.91 -20.95
CA GLY A 605 -28.49 -57.52 -21.64
C GLY A 605 -29.30 -56.44 -20.83
N ASP A 606 -30.52 -56.11 -21.26
CA ASP A 606 -31.51 -55.16 -20.67
C ASP A 606 -32.16 -55.67 -19.35
N ARG A 607 -32.72 -54.90 -18.39
CA ARG A 607 -33.54 -53.64 -18.44
C ARG A 607 -33.54 -52.90 -17.05
N PRO A 608 -34.44 -51.95 -16.65
CA PRO A 608 -34.02 -50.68 -16.03
C PRO A 608 -34.44 -50.47 -14.55
N GLY A 609 -33.98 -49.36 -13.94
CA GLY A 609 -34.50 -48.86 -12.66
C GLY A 609 -34.35 -47.34 -12.49
N CYS A 610 -35.46 -46.64 -12.26
CA CYS A 610 -35.51 -45.23 -11.83
C CYS A 610 -36.30 -45.16 -10.52
N ILE A 611 -35.71 -44.62 -9.45
CA ILE A 611 -36.43 -44.12 -8.25
C ILE A 611 -35.68 -42.90 -7.72
N GLY A 612 -36.41 -41.87 -7.27
CA GLY A 612 -35.86 -40.67 -6.60
C GLY A 612 -36.39 -40.52 -5.18
N GLY A 613 -36.12 -39.38 -4.53
CA GLY A 613 -36.68 -39.06 -3.22
C GLY A 613 -36.18 -37.72 -2.67
N LEU A 614 -37.10 -36.77 -2.49
CA LEU A 614 -36.95 -35.53 -1.71
C LEU A 614 -38.33 -35.19 -1.14
N GLU A 615 -38.46 -35.09 0.18
CA GLU A 615 -39.69 -34.67 0.86
C GLU A 615 -39.32 -33.88 2.13
N ALA A 616 -40.24 -33.08 2.68
CA ALA A 616 -39.93 -32.08 3.72
C ALA A 616 -40.95 -32.06 4.86
N GLN A 617 -40.49 -31.84 6.11
CA GLN A 617 -41.33 -31.61 7.29
C GLN A 617 -40.73 -30.59 8.29
N PRO A 618 -41.57 -29.98 9.16
CA PRO A 618 -41.22 -28.76 9.91
C PRO A 618 -40.54 -28.99 11.27
N CYS A 619 -39.80 -27.99 11.75
CA CYS A 619 -39.05 -28.06 13.01
C CYS A 619 -39.90 -27.74 14.26
N ARG A 620 -39.54 -28.36 15.40
CA ARG A 620 -39.91 -27.92 16.77
C ARG A 620 -38.67 -27.83 17.66
N GLY A 621 -38.64 -26.83 18.54
CA GLY A 621 -37.92 -26.88 19.83
C GLY A 621 -36.43 -26.47 19.84
N PRO A 622 -35.94 -25.80 20.91
CA PRO A 622 -34.58 -25.27 20.99
C PRO A 622 -33.59 -26.20 21.71
N TRP A 623 -32.28 -25.93 21.53
CA TRP A 623 -31.19 -26.45 22.37
C TRP A 623 -30.61 -25.33 23.28
N PRO A 624 -30.00 -25.67 24.44
CA PRO A 624 -29.64 -24.75 25.52
C PRO A 624 -28.26 -24.07 25.32
N PRO A 625 -27.91 -23.05 26.14
CA PRO A 625 -26.61 -22.37 26.06
C PRO A 625 -25.43 -23.25 26.53
N PRO A 626 -24.19 -22.91 26.15
CA PRO A 626 -23.01 -23.70 26.49
C PRO A 626 -22.58 -23.51 27.95
N GLY A 627 -22.21 -24.60 28.60
CA GLY A 627 -21.57 -24.62 29.93
C GLY A 627 -20.07 -24.88 29.84
N ASP A 628 -19.33 -24.42 30.86
CA ASP A 628 -17.87 -24.44 30.92
C ASP A 628 -17.25 -25.84 30.91
N ALA A 629 -16.08 -25.97 30.27
CA ALA A 629 -15.15 -27.07 30.46
C ALA A 629 -13.70 -26.57 30.40
N GLN A 630 -12.90 -26.94 31.40
CA GLN A 630 -11.59 -26.35 31.67
C GLN A 630 -10.45 -26.94 30.83
N VAL A 631 -9.42 -26.11 30.64
CA VAL A 631 -8.10 -26.46 30.09
C VAL A 631 -7.31 -27.36 31.06
N PRO A 632 -6.56 -28.34 30.55
CA PRO A 632 -5.29 -28.75 31.15
C PRO A 632 -4.11 -28.42 30.22
N GLU A 633 -3.14 -27.69 30.75
CA GLU A 633 -1.87 -27.41 30.07
C GLU A 633 -1.00 -28.68 29.98
N ASN A 634 -0.22 -28.82 28.90
CA ASN A 634 1.06 -29.52 28.96
C ASN A 634 2.00 -29.00 27.84
N PRO A 635 3.31 -28.80 28.08
CA PRO A 635 4.16 -28.02 27.19
C PRO A 635 4.93 -28.87 26.17
N GLY A 636 5.24 -28.26 25.01
CA GLY A 636 6.38 -28.65 24.19
C GLY A 636 6.11 -29.50 22.94
N ALA A 637 5.70 -28.84 21.85
CA ALA A 637 6.08 -29.23 20.48
C ALA A 637 5.95 -28.03 19.53
N GLN A 638 7.07 -27.56 18.97
CA GLN A 638 7.11 -26.44 18.04
C GLN A 638 6.92 -26.87 16.57
N HIS A 639 6.40 -25.93 15.77
CA HIS A 639 6.54 -25.83 14.31
C HIS A 639 6.06 -26.97 13.40
N PHE A 640 4.94 -26.69 12.71
CA PHE A 640 4.86 -26.84 11.26
C PHE A 640 4.44 -25.50 10.63
N ARG A 641 5.40 -24.78 10.01
CA ARG A 641 5.13 -23.55 9.22
C ARG A 641 4.50 -23.98 7.88
N HIS A 642 3.26 -23.58 7.60
CA HIS A 642 2.71 -23.63 6.24
C HIS A 642 2.84 -22.27 5.55
N THR A 643 3.45 -22.31 4.36
CA THR A 643 3.71 -21.17 3.48
C THR A 643 2.43 -20.47 3.02
N ARG A 644 2.25 -19.20 3.40
CA ARG A 644 1.34 -18.28 2.71
C ARG A 644 2.14 -17.48 1.68
N LYS A 645 1.94 -17.73 0.39
CA LYS A 645 2.27 -16.74 -0.65
C LYS A 645 1.13 -15.72 -0.65
N CYS A 646 1.42 -14.48 -0.27
CA CYS A 646 0.49 -13.37 -0.52
C CYS A 646 0.69 -12.88 -1.95
N TRP A 647 -0.41 -12.49 -2.60
CA TRP A 647 -0.39 -11.92 -3.94
C TRP A 647 0.43 -10.62 -3.97
N GLY A 648 1.41 -10.58 -4.88
CA GLY A 648 2.01 -9.35 -5.41
C GLY A 648 2.07 -9.51 -6.92
N GLU A 649 1.44 -8.60 -7.66
CA GLU A 649 1.39 -8.65 -9.12
C GLU A 649 2.71 -8.14 -9.71
N ASP A 650 3.64 -9.06 -9.97
CA ASP A 650 4.88 -8.77 -10.71
C ASP A 650 4.57 -8.52 -12.20
N PHE A 651 4.51 -7.26 -12.61
CA PHE A 651 4.59 -6.88 -14.02
C PHE A 651 6.00 -6.39 -14.38
N GLY A 652 6.77 -7.24 -15.07
CA GLY A 652 7.88 -6.76 -15.91
C GLY A 652 9.16 -7.60 -15.92
N ARG A 653 9.21 -8.66 -16.75
CA ARG A 653 10.36 -8.95 -17.63
C ARG A 653 10.08 -10.09 -18.63
N HIS A 654 10.59 -9.93 -19.85
CA HIS A 654 10.73 -11.02 -20.83
C HIS A 654 11.99 -11.87 -20.53
N PRO A 655 12.08 -13.11 -21.06
CA PRO A 655 13.04 -14.10 -20.55
C PRO A 655 14.39 -14.07 -21.27
N GLU A 656 15.47 -14.20 -20.51
CA GLU A 656 16.76 -14.71 -20.99
C GLU A 656 17.21 -15.94 -20.18
N SER A 657 17.97 -16.81 -20.83
CA SER A 657 18.25 -18.18 -20.39
C SER A 657 19.47 -18.32 -19.47
N CYS A 658 19.37 -19.20 -18.46
CA CYS A 658 20.46 -20.03 -17.92
C CYS A 658 19.80 -21.16 -17.10
N ARG A 659 19.80 -22.43 -17.54
CA ARG A 659 20.88 -23.44 -17.60
C ARG A 659 21.44 -23.84 -16.23
N GLU A 660 21.54 -25.15 -16.08
CA GLU A 660 21.91 -25.95 -14.89
C GLU A 660 23.21 -25.50 -14.22
N ASP A 661 23.28 -25.65 -12.89
CA ASP A 661 24.30 -26.55 -12.34
C ASP A 661 23.84 -27.18 -11.01
N SER A 662 24.48 -28.29 -10.62
CA SER A 662 24.09 -29.11 -9.48
C SER A 662 25.31 -29.72 -8.77
N ARG A 663 25.34 -29.67 -7.42
CA ARG A 663 26.00 -30.69 -6.56
C ARG A 663 25.91 -30.43 -5.03
N HIS A 664 25.48 -31.49 -4.33
CA HIS A 664 25.91 -31.97 -2.98
C HIS A 664 25.62 -31.07 -1.74
N PHE A 665 25.01 -31.58 -0.66
CA PHE A 665 25.53 -32.66 0.20
C PHE A 665 24.47 -33.64 0.75
N ARG A 666 24.89 -34.70 1.48
CA ARG A 666 24.06 -35.85 1.92
C ARG A 666 24.04 -36.07 3.45
N HIS A 667 23.09 -36.90 3.89
CA HIS A 667 22.95 -37.57 5.21
C HIS A 667 22.49 -36.64 6.37
N ALA A 668 21.74 -37.11 7.39
CA ALA A 668 21.48 -38.48 7.85
C ALA A 668 20.07 -38.69 8.48
N GLY A 669 19.71 -39.95 8.79
CA GLY A 669 18.71 -40.32 9.81
C GLY A 669 17.33 -40.80 9.32
N ALA A 670 17.01 -42.09 9.53
CA ALA A 670 15.69 -42.68 9.26
C ALA A 670 15.28 -43.66 10.38
N TRP A 671 14.06 -43.55 10.91
CA TRP A 671 13.35 -44.51 11.81
C TRP A 671 11.81 -44.39 11.56
N PRO A 672 10.94 -45.32 12.03
CA PRO A 672 10.13 -46.14 11.12
C PRO A 672 8.62 -45.84 11.03
N ARG A 673 7.97 -46.46 10.02
CA ARG A 673 6.50 -46.58 9.89
C ARG A 673 5.95 -47.80 10.64
N LYS A 674 4.81 -47.62 11.34
CA LYS A 674 3.77 -48.63 11.59
C LYS A 674 2.40 -47.94 11.51
N GLU A 675 1.58 -48.30 10.54
CA GLU A 675 0.41 -49.21 10.66
C GLU A 675 -0.89 -48.46 10.98
N CYS A 676 -1.71 -48.25 9.94
CA CYS A 676 -3.17 -48.37 10.01
C CYS A 676 -3.71 -48.45 8.57
N ARG A 677 -4.13 -49.65 8.16
CA ARG A 677 -5.09 -49.84 7.06
C ARG A 677 -6.47 -50.06 7.69
N GLU A 678 -7.53 -49.64 7.01
CA GLU A 678 -8.62 -50.49 6.50
C GLU A 678 -9.99 -49.78 6.40
N HIS A 679 -10.78 -50.31 5.47
CA HIS A 679 -12.21 -50.11 5.20
C HIS A 679 -12.77 -48.91 4.42
N LEU A 680 -13.58 -49.29 3.41
CA LEU A 680 -14.39 -48.48 2.51
C LEU A 680 -15.86 -48.44 2.98
N VAL A 681 -16.53 -47.31 2.70
CA VAL A 681 -17.89 -47.15 2.13
C VAL A 681 -19.06 -47.96 2.74
N LEU A 682 -20.06 -47.23 3.26
CA LEU A 682 -21.46 -47.33 2.82
C LEU A 682 -22.24 -46.02 3.11
N ILE A 683 -23.41 -45.85 2.49
CA ILE A 683 -24.07 -44.55 2.25
C ILE A 683 -25.47 -44.49 2.89
N GLN A 684 -25.77 -43.41 3.60
CA GLN A 684 -27.08 -42.70 3.78
C GLN A 684 -26.84 -41.59 4.85
N GLU A 685 -27.49 -40.42 4.88
CA GLU A 685 -28.49 -39.78 3.99
C GLU A 685 -28.32 -38.24 4.03
N LEU A 686 -29.25 -37.40 3.53
CA LEU A 686 -29.01 -35.97 3.26
C LEU A 686 -30.15 -35.00 3.62
N TYR A 687 -29.80 -33.85 4.21
CA TYR A 687 -30.67 -32.65 4.41
C TYR A 687 -29.86 -31.35 4.22
N ILE A 688 -30.46 -30.31 3.61
CA ILE A 688 -29.87 -28.96 3.47
C ILE A 688 -30.94 -27.87 3.67
N ARG A 689 -30.59 -26.76 4.33
CA ARG A 689 -31.40 -25.53 4.49
C ARG A 689 -30.88 -24.40 3.58
N GLY A 690 -31.78 -23.51 3.14
CA GLY A 690 -31.44 -22.25 2.45
C GLY A 690 -32.55 -21.20 2.60
N CYS A 691 -32.18 -19.92 2.65
CA CYS A 691 -33.11 -18.80 2.85
C CYS A 691 -33.20 -17.91 1.60
N ARG A 692 -34.41 -17.41 1.29
CA ARG A 692 -34.66 -16.44 0.21
C ARG A 692 -34.71 -15.00 0.75
N PRO A 693 -34.31 -13.98 -0.03
CA PRO A 693 -34.81 -12.61 0.14
C PRO A 693 -36.22 -12.47 -0.47
N PRO A 694 -37.07 -11.55 0.02
CA PRO A 694 -38.42 -11.35 -0.50
C PRO A 694 -38.43 -10.59 -1.84
N VAL A 695 -39.20 -11.08 -2.81
CA VAL A 695 -39.51 -10.34 -4.05
C VAL A 695 -40.82 -9.57 -3.84
N ILE A 696 -40.78 -8.25 -4.03
CA ILE A 696 -41.99 -7.42 -4.01
C ILE A 696 -42.75 -7.62 -5.33
N GLY A 697 -43.78 -8.47 -5.29
CA GLY A 697 -44.69 -8.68 -6.43
C GLY A 697 -45.77 -7.59 -6.49
N ARG A 698 -45.92 -6.95 -7.65
CA ARG A 698 -47.07 -6.08 -7.95
C ARG A 698 -48.35 -6.94 -8.02
N SER A 699 -49.34 -6.64 -7.20
CA SER A 699 -50.69 -7.19 -7.34
C SER A 699 -51.43 -6.48 -8.48
N ARG A 700 -51.88 -7.25 -9.49
CA ARG A 700 -53.04 -6.87 -10.29
C ARG A 700 -54.28 -6.94 -9.39
N VAL A 701 -55.17 -5.98 -9.51
CA VAL A 701 -56.53 -6.05 -8.96
C VAL A 701 -57.44 -6.43 -10.13
N GLU A 702 -58.17 -7.53 -10.00
CA GLU A 702 -59.28 -7.85 -10.90
C GLU A 702 -60.51 -7.02 -10.51
N GLU A 703 -61.28 -6.63 -11.52
CA GLU A 703 -62.55 -5.95 -11.34
C GLU A 703 -63.61 -6.95 -10.91
N ASP A 704 -64.33 -6.64 -9.83
CA ASP A 704 -65.72 -7.09 -9.66
C ASP A 704 -66.49 -5.99 -8.94
N GLY A 705 -67.61 -5.57 -9.51
CA GLY A 705 -68.28 -4.31 -9.16
C GLY A 705 -69.62 -4.48 -8.45
N ALA A 706 -69.86 -3.71 -7.39
CA ALA A 706 -71.17 -3.20 -6.99
C ALA A 706 -71.04 -2.17 -5.85
N GLY A 707 -71.82 -1.08 -5.87
CA GLY A 707 -72.07 -0.25 -4.68
C GLY A 707 -71.85 1.27 -4.83
N VAL A 708 -72.91 1.99 -5.20
CA VAL A 708 -72.94 3.47 -5.26
C VAL A 708 -73.22 4.07 -3.87
N ARG A 709 -72.47 5.13 -3.45
CA ARG A 709 -73.01 6.39 -2.83
C ARG A 709 -71.94 7.39 -2.31
N THR A 710 -71.79 8.49 -3.05
CA THR A 710 -71.77 9.93 -2.62
C THR A 710 -71.23 10.39 -1.24
N GLY A 711 -70.31 11.37 -1.30
CA GLY A 711 -69.99 12.37 -0.25
C GLY A 711 -68.86 11.98 0.72
N GLY A 712 -67.99 12.87 1.21
CA GLY A 712 -67.79 14.31 0.99
C GLY A 712 -67.16 14.98 2.23
N GLY A 713 -66.22 15.94 2.05
CA GLY A 713 -65.83 16.89 3.11
C GLY A 713 -64.53 16.64 3.92
N GLN A 714 -63.61 17.61 3.79
CA GLN A 714 -62.86 18.33 4.85
C GLN A 714 -61.98 17.64 5.93
N GLU A 715 -60.71 18.08 5.92
CA GLU A 715 -59.96 18.71 7.03
C GLU A 715 -59.68 18.01 8.38
N SER A 716 -58.39 17.66 8.53
CA SER A 716 -57.47 18.23 9.56
C SER A 716 -57.16 17.47 10.87
N LYS A 717 -55.89 17.67 11.28
CA LYS A 717 -55.32 17.68 12.64
C LYS A 717 -55.25 16.39 13.49
N ALA A 718 -54.03 15.86 13.50
CA ALA A 718 -53.08 15.94 14.64
C ALA A 718 -53.03 14.85 15.72
N GLN A 719 -51.84 14.85 16.37
CA GLN A 719 -51.43 14.29 17.66
C GLN A 719 -50.96 12.82 17.77
N ARG A 720 -49.62 12.72 17.94
CA ARG A 720 -48.90 12.03 19.03
C ARG A 720 -49.32 10.59 19.38
N LEU A 721 -48.41 9.64 19.13
CA LEU A 721 -47.32 9.33 20.06
C LEU A 721 -46.08 8.85 19.32
#